data_AF-A0A425CXD6-F1
#
_entry.id   AF-A0A425CXD6-F1
#
_cell.length_a   1.000
_cell.length_b   1.000
_cell.length_c   1.000
_cell.angle_alpha   90.00
_cell.angle_beta   90.00
_cell.angle_gamma   90.00
#
_symmetry.space_group_name_H-M   'P 1'
#
loop_
_entity.id
_entity.type
_entity.pdbx_description
1 polymer ?
#
loop_
_entity_poly.entity_id
_entity_poly.type
_entity_poly.pdbx_seq_one_letter_code
_entity_poly.pdbx_strand_id
1 'polypeptide(L)'
;MSGSVRRQQKRQSSPIATSALVEIQWTLVVGRPLLVLCLAQHALCCVYFIIQGALMSAMTPYETVLLQAWSPFVSSIVCYGVASLHVAPFVRLGHHCYGTRPGPQLAVRSASSLSALSKLYVSATHLVEVACETFLAQQMANKLTHSYVAYGYALCVTTNCWFTPWLFFLPVSGLLRMLVDFVDCLLSFLLSTGIPLFYHVVPLVQLKLGAKSYENSFDWLATNLPVARLLVVSSPVDLIATVGPNLSNFIILWRIVGELQCATIPRRRRRHVQQLDASTTFRRGSVTYESKASTHPTTKQTTSPKHKSWSDRVLQLEPRILKVMLVVNFIWGAVVLVLSTVSTFGRRSCPPFCVQKTAPWDHLGCNCLYVRLHCPELVITSNTTMDSLLNSSVLGPNVLLLLVKSCAMPYGLAADTMSQFPTLFAFRFQNTSMHSWDIPSSAFNTSVLMMQIFQSDLNHIPPALYYPHPRSGVYISNAPRLASIPSDVWSRWQELSMLWLRNCSLREFPLDILTMPYLGDVGLEWNSISIIPAQVADMPSLTSLHVDGNQVRQVPQRLLTASQLTVFAEANPIETLDWHDSSIAAALVSQRLLVSSTPFCDALTKTSPTLLDVSVVCATNCARNCTRFNLGDFLCTADCNTDSCGYDNGDCDLPFD
;
A
#
# COMPACT_ATOMS: atom_id res chain seq x y z
N MET A 1 -54.71 -68.78 35.77
CA MET A 1 -55.14 -67.52 35.12
C MET A 1 -53.94 -66.91 34.42
N SER A 2 -54.04 -66.74 33.10
CA SER A 2 -52.95 -66.34 32.21
C SER A 2 -52.69 -64.83 32.29
N GLY A 3 -51.44 -64.44 32.57
CA GLY A 3 -50.96 -63.07 32.53
C GLY A 3 -50.14 -62.81 31.26
N SER A 4 -50.62 -61.87 30.45
CA SER A 4 -49.99 -61.34 29.23
C SER A 4 -48.71 -60.56 29.53
N VAL A 5 -47.57 -60.98 28.97
CA VAL A 5 -46.32 -60.19 28.98
C VAL A 5 -46.15 -59.51 27.62
N ARG A 6 -46.35 -58.19 27.62
CA ARG A 6 -46.07 -57.27 26.51
C ARG A 6 -44.55 -57.11 26.36
N ARG A 7 -43.95 -57.63 25.28
CA ARG A 7 -42.56 -57.28 24.88
C ARG A 7 -42.53 -55.84 24.36
N GLN A 8 -41.97 -54.91 25.14
CA GLN A 8 -41.54 -53.60 24.63
C GLN A 8 -40.22 -53.77 23.87
N GLN A 9 -40.25 -53.55 22.56
CA GLN A 9 -39.09 -53.49 21.69
C GLN A 9 -38.44 -52.11 21.84
N LYS A 10 -37.41 -51.99 22.68
CA LYS A 10 -36.55 -50.79 22.78
C LYS A 10 -35.80 -50.61 21.46
N ARG A 11 -36.17 -49.62 20.65
CA ARG A 11 -35.37 -49.15 19.50
C ARG A 11 -34.06 -48.56 20.04
N GLN A 12 -32.99 -49.35 20.05
CA GLN A 12 -31.63 -48.82 20.18
C GLN A 12 -31.26 -48.13 18.86
N SER A 13 -31.06 -46.81 18.90
CA SER A 13 -30.49 -46.06 17.78
C SER A 13 -29.04 -46.51 17.56
N SER A 14 -28.67 -46.79 16.31
CA SER A 14 -27.32 -47.22 15.96
C SER A 14 -26.28 -46.15 16.31
N PRO A 15 -25.01 -46.51 16.60
CA PRO A 15 -23.93 -45.56 16.87
C PRO A 15 -23.65 -44.57 15.72
N ILE A 16 -24.11 -44.88 14.50
CA ILE A 16 -24.08 -44.00 13.34
C ILE A 16 -25.11 -42.87 13.47
N ALA A 17 -26.26 -43.13 14.09
CA ALA A 17 -27.31 -42.13 14.29
C ALA A 17 -26.95 -41.14 15.40
N THR A 18 -26.24 -41.58 16.44
CA THR A 18 -25.78 -40.71 17.54
C THR A 18 -24.62 -39.81 17.10
N SER A 19 -23.64 -40.33 16.34
CA SER A 19 -22.57 -39.51 15.74
C SER A 19 -23.11 -38.45 14.77
N ALA A 20 -24.06 -38.81 13.91
CA ALA A 20 -24.72 -37.87 13.01
C ALA A 20 -25.56 -36.80 13.75
N LEU A 21 -26.18 -37.14 14.89
CA LEU A 21 -26.93 -36.17 15.71
C LEU A 21 -26.01 -35.17 16.41
N VAL A 22 -24.87 -35.63 16.93
CA VAL A 22 -23.84 -34.77 17.53
C VAL A 22 -23.28 -33.82 16.48
N GLU A 23 -22.95 -34.30 15.27
CA GLU A 23 -22.45 -33.48 14.16
C GLU A 23 -23.47 -32.41 13.70
N ILE A 24 -24.76 -32.72 13.72
CA ILE A 24 -25.85 -31.75 13.45
C ILE A 24 -25.96 -30.69 14.56
N GLN A 25 -25.79 -31.08 15.82
CA GLN A 25 -25.89 -30.15 16.95
C GLN A 25 -24.70 -29.18 16.97
N TRP A 26 -23.50 -29.66 16.66
CA TRP A 26 -22.29 -28.83 16.55
C TRP A 26 -22.31 -27.87 15.35
N THR A 27 -22.79 -28.32 14.18
CA THR A 27 -22.95 -27.44 13.01
C THR A 27 -23.94 -26.30 13.24
N LEU A 28 -24.95 -26.50 14.09
CA LEU A 28 -25.89 -25.43 14.49
C LEU A 28 -25.26 -24.41 15.46
N VAL A 29 -24.37 -24.85 16.36
CA VAL A 29 -23.73 -23.99 17.38
C VAL A 29 -22.51 -23.25 16.80
N VAL A 30 -21.64 -23.95 16.08
CA VAL A 30 -20.35 -23.41 15.56
C VAL A 30 -20.49 -22.88 14.13
N GLY A 31 -21.39 -23.44 13.33
CA GLY A 31 -21.49 -23.10 11.90
C GLY A 31 -21.93 -21.66 11.64
N ARG A 32 -22.79 -21.08 12.48
CA ARG A 32 -23.21 -19.67 12.34
C ARG A 32 -22.07 -18.69 12.66
N PRO A 33 -21.38 -18.77 13.81
CA PRO A 33 -20.18 -17.97 14.07
C PRO A 33 -19.12 -18.12 12.98
N LEU A 34 -18.85 -19.36 12.55
CA LEU A 34 -17.85 -19.64 11.51
C LEU A 34 -18.22 -19.01 10.16
N LEU A 35 -19.51 -19.07 9.78
CA LEU A 35 -20.02 -18.41 8.58
C LEU A 35 -19.82 -16.89 8.65
N VAL A 36 -20.13 -16.27 9.80
CA VAL A 36 -19.93 -14.83 10.01
C VAL A 36 -18.45 -14.46 9.86
N LEU A 37 -17.55 -15.24 10.45
CA LEU A 37 -16.11 -15.01 10.34
C LEU A 37 -15.60 -15.15 8.89
N CYS A 38 -16.05 -16.18 8.15
CA CYS A 38 -15.70 -16.36 6.75
C CYS A 38 -16.21 -15.20 5.87
N LEU A 39 -17.45 -14.75 6.11
CA LEU A 39 -18.00 -13.59 5.41
C LEU A 39 -17.26 -12.30 5.77
N ALA A 40 -16.87 -12.13 7.03
CA ALA A 40 -16.04 -11.00 7.45
C ALA A 40 -14.68 -10.99 6.74
N GLN A 41 -14.01 -12.13 6.61
CA GLN A 41 -12.77 -12.24 5.83
C GLN A 41 -12.99 -11.88 4.36
N HIS A 42 -14.04 -12.39 3.71
CA HIS A 42 -14.38 -11.97 2.34
C HIS A 42 -14.61 -10.45 2.23
N ALA A 43 -15.36 -9.86 3.17
CA ALA A 43 -15.61 -8.42 3.18
C ALA A 43 -14.30 -7.61 3.32
N LEU A 44 -13.42 -8.00 4.25
CA LEU A 44 -12.14 -7.32 4.48
C LEU A 44 -11.19 -7.44 3.29
N CYS A 45 -11.07 -8.63 2.68
CA CYS A 45 -10.31 -8.79 1.43
C CYS A 45 -10.88 -7.93 0.30
N CYS A 46 -12.21 -7.89 0.15
CA CYS A 46 -12.87 -7.05 -0.84
C CYS A 46 -12.52 -5.57 -0.65
N VAL A 47 -12.65 -5.05 0.58
CA VAL A 47 -12.31 -3.67 0.92
C VAL A 47 -10.83 -3.39 0.63
N TYR A 48 -9.93 -4.27 1.06
CA TYR A 48 -8.49 -4.13 0.83
C TYR A 48 -8.14 -3.98 -0.65
N PHE A 49 -8.65 -4.88 -1.50
CA PHE A 49 -8.37 -4.84 -2.93
C PHE A 49 -9.08 -3.69 -3.66
N ILE A 50 -10.24 -3.23 -3.19
CA ILE A 50 -10.86 -2.00 -3.69
C ILE A 50 -9.97 -0.80 -3.39
N ILE A 51 -9.43 -0.70 -2.17
CA ILE A 51 -8.53 0.39 -1.77
C ILE A 51 -7.26 0.37 -2.63
N GLN A 52 -6.60 -0.78 -2.78
CA GLN A 52 -5.43 -0.91 -3.64
C GLN A 52 -5.74 -0.57 -5.11
N GLY A 53 -6.83 -1.09 -5.65
CA GLY A 53 -7.25 -0.81 -7.02
C GLY A 53 -7.49 0.68 -7.26
N ALA A 54 -8.27 1.31 -6.36
CA ALA A 54 -8.58 2.74 -6.42
C ALA A 54 -7.34 3.62 -6.29
N LEU A 55 -6.43 3.25 -5.39
CA LEU A 55 -5.16 3.94 -5.22
C LEU A 55 -4.38 3.92 -6.54
N MET A 56 -4.13 2.74 -7.10
CA MET A 56 -3.30 2.59 -8.31
C MET A 56 -3.95 3.20 -9.56
N SER A 57 -5.28 3.16 -9.68
CA SER A 57 -5.98 3.81 -10.81
C SER A 57 -5.98 5.33 -10.73
N ALA A 58 -5.83 5.90 -9.53
CA ALA A 58 -5.89 7.34 -9.29
C ALA A 58 -4.52 7.98 -9.08
N MET A 59 -3.42 7.27 -9.36
CA MET A 59 -2.07 7.83 -9.26
C MET A 59 -1.77 8.78 -10.41
N THR A 60 -1.18 9.92 -10.06
CA THR A 60 -0.54 10.82 -11.01
C THR A 60 0.78 10.23 -11.54
N PRO A 61 1.32 10.73 -12.65
CA PRO A 61 2.64 10.32 -13.15
C PRO A 61 3.76 10.52 -12.13
N TYR A 62 3.67 11.59 -11.32
CA TYR A 62 4.61 11.86 -10.23
C TYR A 62 4.49 10.82 -9.12
N GLU A 63 3.28 10.57 -8.60
CA GLU A 63 3.05 9.57 -7.56
C GLU A 63 3.48 8.16 -7.99
N THR A 64 3.31 7.83 -9.27
CA THR A 64 3.78 6.57 -9.85
C THR A 64 5.30 6.41 -9.69
N VAL A 65 6.07 7.47 -9.93
CA VAL A 65 7.52 7.46 -9.76
C VAL A 65 7.90 7.46 -8.27
N LEU A 66 7.25 8.33 -7.48
CA LEU A 66 7.44 8.44 -6.03
C LEU A 66 7.27 7.10 -5.29
N LEU A 67 6.20 6.39 -5.62
CA LEU A 67 5.82 5.12 -5.00
C LEU A 67 6.44 3.89 -5.69
N GLN A 68 7.26 4.09 -6.74
CA GLN A 68 7.88 3.02 -7.52
C GLN A 68 6.85 2.00 -8.04
N ALA A 69 5.71 2.50 -8.50
CA ALA A 69 4.57 1.70 -8.90
C ALA A 69 4.80 1.04 -10.27
N TRP A 70 4.64 -0.27 -10.35
CA TRP A 70 4.71 -1.02 -11.60
C TRP A 70 3.33 -1.17 -12.22
N SER A 71 3.17 -0.60 -13.42
CA SER A 71 1.95 -0.66 -14.23
C SER A 71 0.65 -0.45 -13.42
N PRO A 72 0.43 0.74 -12.83
CA PRO A 72 -0.69 0.97 -11.90
C PRO A 72 -2.05 0.61 -12.48
N PHE A 73 -2.24 0.86 -13.79
CA PHE A 73 -3.48 0.51 -14.49
C PHE A 73 -3.72 -1.01 -14.59
N VAL A 74 -2.70 -1.80 -14.94
CA VAL A 74 -2.86 -3.26 -15.04
C VAL A 74 -3.06 -3.85 -13.66
N SER A 75 -2.26 -3.41 -12.69
CA SER A 75 -2.36 -3.83 -11.30
C SER A 75 -3.74 -3.49 -10.70
N SER A 76 -4.33 -2.33 -11.01
CA SER A 76 -5.67 -1.96 -10.53
C SER A 76 -6.77 -2.86 -11.09
N ILE A 77 -6.73 -3.21 -12.38
CA ILE A 77 -7.68 -4.16 -12.98
C ILE A 77 -7.63 -5.51 -12.26
N VAL A 78 -6.43 -6.02 -11.99
CA VAL A 78 -6.26 -7.30 -11.28
C VAL A 78 -6.83 -7.20 -9.87
N CYS A 79 -6.52 -6.14 -9.12
CA CYS A 79 -7.06 -5.91 -7.78
C CYS A 79 -8.61 -5.85 -7.78
N TYR A 80 -9.22 -5.11 -8.71
CA TYR A 80 -10.68 -5.06 -8.84
C TYR A 80 -11.30 -6.41 -9.21
N GLY A 81 -10.60 -7.21 -10.03
CA GLY A 81 -11.00 -8.58 -10.35
C GLY A 81 -11.02 -9.47 -9.10
N VAL A 82 -9.98 -9.41 -8.27
CA VAL A 82 -9.91 -10.14 -6.99
C VAL A 82 -11.02 -9.66 -6.04
N ALA A 83 -11.21 -8.34 -5.90
CA ALA A 83 -12.29 -7.80 -5.07
C ALA A 83 -13.66 -8.34 -5.51
N SER A 84 -13.92 -8.39 -6.81
CA SER A 84 -15.17 -8.91 -7.38
C SER A 84 -15.41 -10.39 -7.04
N LEU A 85 -14.36 -11.21 -6.99
CA LEU A 85 -14.48 -12.60 -6.54
C LEU A 85 -14.98 -12.67 -5.10
N HIS A 86 -14.44 -11.84 -4.20
CA HIS A 86 -14.84 -11.80 -2.80
C HIS A 86 -16.26 -11.23 -2.55
N VAL A 87 -16.91 -10.61 -3.55
CA VAL A 87 -18.32 -10.20 -3.49
C VAL A 87 -19.29 -11.37 -3.73
N ALA A 88 -18.89 -12.38 -4.51
CA ALA A 88 -19.76 -13.47 -4.95
C ALA A 88 -20.50 -14.24 -3.82
N PRO A 89 -19.90 -14.48 -2.62
CA PRO A 89 -20.62 -15.11 -1.50
C PRO A 89 -21.85 -14.33 -1.01
N PHE A 90 -21.83 -12.99 -1.10
CA PHE A 90 -22.92 -12.13 -0.68
C PHE A 90 -24.08 -12.11 -1.68
N VAL A 91 -23.77 -12.20 -2.98
CA VAL A 91 -24.80 -12.32 -4.03
C VAL A 91 -25.57 -13.63 -3.90
N ARG A 92 -24.89 -14.73 -3.54
CA ARG A 92 -25.55 -16.02 -3.25
C ARG A 92 -26.49 -15.96 -2.03
N LEU A 93 -26.15 -15.18 -1.00
CA LEU A 93 -27.05 -14.95 0.14
C LEU A 93 -28.35 -14.26 -0.31
N GLY A 94 -28.25 -13.28 -1.21
CA GLY A 94 -29.41 -12.56 -1.76
C GLY A 94 -30.35 -13.43 -2.61
N HIS A 95 -29.80 -14.28 -3.48
CA HIS A 95 -30.61 -15.16 -4.35
C HIS A 95 -31.31 -16.32 -3.62
N HIS A 96 -30.87 -16.69 -2.41
CA HIS A 96 -31.57 -17.72 -1.61
C HIS A 96 -32.79 -17.16 -0.84
N CYS A 97 -32.88 -15.83 -0.69
CA CYS A 97 -34.06 -15.14 -0.12
C CYS A 97 -35.16 -14.87 -1.14
N TYR A 98 -34.83 -14.79 -2.43
CA TYR A 98 -35.80 -14.66 -3.52
C TYR A 98 -35.90 -15.98 -4.30
N GLY A 99 -36.85 -16.81 -3.89
CA GLY A 99 -37.06 -18.17 -4.40
C GLY A 99 -37.02 -18.26 -5.92
N THR A 100 -35.90 -18.73 -6.45
CA THR A 100 -35.77 -19.16 -7.84
C THR A 100 -35.06 -20.51 -7.88
N ARG A 101 -35.54 -21.38 -8.77
CA ARG A 101 -35.14 -22.79 -8.89
C ARG A 101 -33.62 -22.91 -9.09
N PRO A 102 -32.96 -23.92 -8.50
CA PRO A 102 -31.56 -24.17 -8.84
C PRO A 102 -31.46 -24.54 -10.33
N GLY A 103 -30.77 -23.69 -11.09
CA GLY A 103 -30.28 -24.03 -12.43
C GLY A 103 -29.30 -25.20 -12.37
N PRO A 104 -29.00 -25.85 -13.51
CA PRO A 104 -28.27 -27.10 -13.53
C PRO A 104 -26.92 -26.93 -12.85
N GLN A 105 -26.76 -27.65 -11.73
CA GLN A 105 -25.48 -27.82 -11.08
C GLN A 105 -24.54 -28.41 -12.13
N LEU A 106 -23.49 -27.66 -12.49
CA LEU A 106 -22.26 -28.25 -13.02
C LEU A 106 -21.75 -29.20 -11.93
N ALA A 107 -22.26 -30.42 -11.97
CA ALA A 107 -21.88 -31.50 -11.11
C ALA A 107 -20.42 -31.81 -11.42
N VAL A 108 -19.51 -31.29 -10.59
CA VAL A 108 -18.17 -31.84 -10.46
C VAL A 108 -18.33 -33.23 -9.83
N ARG A 109 -18.71 -34.18 -10.69
CA ARG A 109 -18.71 -35.61 -10.41
C ARG A 109 -17.25 -36.08 -10.44
N SER A 110 -16.67 -36.32 -9.27
CA SER A 110 -15.74 -37.43 -8.97
C SER A 110 -15.03 -37.15 -7.64
N ALA A 111 -15.59 -37.65 -6.53
CA ALA A 111 -15.08 -37.39 -5.18
C ALA A 111 -14.40 -38.61 -4.52
N SER A 112 -14.06 -39.68 -5.26
CA SER A 112 -13.37 -40.84 -4.67
C SER A 112 -12.11 -41.32 -5.38
N SER A 113 -11.88 -40.97 -6.65
CA SER A 113 -10.61 -41.26 -7.34
C SER A 113 -9.64 -40.07 -7.41
N LEU A 114 -10.07 -38.86 -7.00
CA LEU A 114 -9.28 -37.62 -6.98
C LEU A 114 -8.71 -37.23 -5.60
N SER A 115 -8.96 -38.02 -4.55
CA SER A 115 -8.57 -37.64 -3.17
C SER A 115 -7.05 -37.62 -2.92
N ALA A 116 -6.29 -38.41 -3.68
CA ALA A 116 -4.82 -38.43 -3.62
C ALA A 116 -4.19 -37.25 -4.40
N LEU A 117 -4.72 -36.99 -5.60
CA LEU A 117 -4.32 -35.85 -6.44
C LEU A 117 -4.68 -34.52 -5.78
N SER A 118 -5.76 -34.47 -4.99
CA SER A 118 -6.15 -33.26 -4.27
C SER A 118 -5.20 -32.89 -3.13
N LYS A 119 -4.67 -33.85 -2.35
CA LYS A 119 -3.70 -33.53 -1.29
C LYS A 119 -2.36 -33.02 -1.85
N LEU A 120 -1.89 -33.65 -2.92
CA LEU A 120 -0.69 -33.23 -3.64
C LEU A 120 -0.85 -31.83 -4.22
N TYR A 121 -2.00 -31.55 -4.84
CA TYR A 121 -2.35 -30.22 -5.34
C TYR A 121 -2.35 -29.16 -4.23
N VAL A 122 -3.05 -29.40 -3.13
CA VAL A 122 -3.14 -28.44 -2.02
C VAL A 122 -1.79 -28.22 -1.35
N SER A 123 -0.96 -29.26 -1.24
CA SER A 123 0.40 -29.12 -0.70
C SER A 123 1.31 -28.32 -1.64
N ALA A 124 1.14 -28.47 -2.96
CA ALA A 124 1.88 -27.68 -3.94
C ALA A 124 1.44 -26.20 -3.96
N THR A 125 0.14 -25.92 -3.83
CA THR A 125 -0.36 -24.54 -3.71
C THR A 125 0.14 -23.88 -2.44
N HIS A 126 0.22 -24.61 -1.33
CA HIS A 126 0.77 -24.11 -0.07
C HIS A 126 2.26 -23.73 -0.19
N LEU A 127 3.07 -24.49 -0.94
CA LEU A 127 4.47 -24.13 -1.19
C LEU A 127 4.60 -22.80 -1.95
N VAL A 128 3.74 -22.57 -2.95
CA VAL A 128 3.72 -21.30 -3.69
C VAL A 128 3.29 -20.15 -2.78
N GLU A 129 2.29 -20.38 -1.94
CA GLU A 129 1.80 -19.42 -0.95
C GLU A 129 2.89 -19.03 0.06
N VAL A 130 3.57 -20.01 0.67
CA VAL A 130 4.71 -19.77 1.57
C VAL A 130 5.82 -19.01 0.86
N ALA A 131 6.12 -19.32 -0.40
CA ALA A 131 7.13 -18.58 -1.17
C ALA A 131 6.74 -17.11 -1.39
N CYS A 132 5.47 -16.85 -1.72
CA CYS A 132 4.91 -15.49 -1.85
C CYS A 132 4.97 -14.73 -0.52
N GLU A 133 4.53 -15.35 0.57
CA GLU A 133 4.53 -14.74 1.89
C GLU A 133 5.95 -14.50 2.41
N THR A 134 6.90 -15.40 2.13
CA THR A 134 8.31 -15.21 2.47
C THR A 134 8.91 -14.03 1.68
N PHE A 135 8.56 -13.88 0.40
CA PHE A 135 8.97 -12.72 -0.40
C PHE A 135 8.45 -11.41 0.20
N LEU A 136 7.17 -11.36 0.60
CA LEU A 136 6.60 -10.19 1.27
C LEU A 136 7.27 -9.91 2.62
N ALA A 137 7.58 -10.95 3.40
CA ALA A 137 8.30 -10.83 4.67
C ALA A 137 9.70 -10.21 4.48
N GLN A 138 10.42 -10.64 3.45
CA GLN A 138 11.71 -10.04 3.08
C GLN A 138 11.57 -8.58 2.67
N GLN A 139 10.55 -8.24 1.86
CA GLN A 139 10.28 -6.85 1.47
C GLN A 139 9.99 -5.98 2.69
N MET A 140 9.21 -6.47 3.64
CA MET A 140 8.96 -5.79 4.91
C MET A 140 10.25 -5.60 5.72
N ALA A 141 11.09 -6.63 5.83
CA ALA A 141 12.37 -6.53 6.54
C ALA A 141 13.34 -5.49 5.91
N ASN A 142 13.30 -5.35 4.58
CA ASN A 142 14.12 -4.39 3.85
C ASN A 142 13.61 -2.95 3.99
N LYS A 143 12.29 -2.74 3.99
CA LYS A 143 11.67 -1.41 3.88
C LYS A 143 11.13 -0.84 5.21
N LEU A 144 10.68 -1.67 6.16
CA LEU A 144 10.05 -1.18 7.40
C LEU A 144 11.09 -0.74 8.43
N THR A 145 10.90 0.48 8.94
CA THR A 145 11.70 1.05 10.04
C THR A 145 11.37 0.38 11.38
N HIS A 146 10.10 0.00 11.57
CA HIS A 146 9.64 -0.78 12.71
C HIS A 146 9.92 -2.27 12.49
N SER A 147 11.16 -2.68 12.77
CA SER A 147 11.65 -4.05 12.56
C SER A 147 10.83 -5.13 13.29
N TYR A 148 10.20 -4.80 14.41
CA TYR A 148 9.32 -5.73 15.14
C TYR A 148 8.07 -6.12 14.34
N VAL A 149 7.57 -5.25 13.44
CA VAL A 149 6.43 -5.58 12.57
C VAL A 149 6.85 -6.58 11.50
N ALA A 150 8.00 -6.34 10.86
CA ALA A 150 8.58 -7.28 9.90
C ALA A 150 8.90 -8.64 10.55
N TYR A 151 9.45 -8.62 11.77
CA TYR A 151 9.70 -9.83 12.55
C TYR A 151 8.41 -10.56 12.93
N GLY A 152 7.37 -9.83 13.36
CA GLY A 152 6.05 -10.40 13.65
C GLY A 152 5.42 -11.07 12.43
N TYR A 153 5.54 -10.44 11.25
CA TYR A 153 5.10 -11.04 9.99
C TYR A 153 5.88 -12.33 9.69
N ALA A 154 7.21 -12.33 9.83
CA ALA A 154 8.05 -13.51 9.63
C ALA A 154 7.72 -14.67 10.60
N LEU A 155 7.34 -14.35 11.85
CA LEU A 155 6.82 -15.33 12.81
C LEU A 155 5.50 -15.95 12.35
N CYS A 156 4.59 -15.15 11.79
CA CYS A 156 3.36 -15.66 11.19
C CYS A 156 3.65 -16.58 10.00
N VAL A 157 4.59 -16.23 9.11
CA VAL A 157 5.02 -17.10 8.00
C VAL A 157 5.61 -18.41 8.53
N THR A 158 6.47 -18.34 9.54
CA THR A 158 7.06 -19.52 10.22
C THR A 158 5.96 -20.42 10.78
N THR A 159 4.97 -19.81 11.44
CA THR A 159 3.82 -20.54 12.00
C THR A 159 3.01 -21.21 10.90
N ASN A 160 2.78 -20.54 9.77
CA ASN A 160 2.09 -21.10 8.61
C ASN A 160 2.84 -22.32 8.05
N CYS A 161 4.17 -22.21 7.89
CA CYS A 161 5.04 -23.30 7.45
C CYS A 161 4.98 -24.55 8.35
N TRP A 162 4.81 -24.36 9.66
CA TRP A 162 4.80 -25.47 10.62
C TRP A 162 3.41 -26.02 10.88
N PHE A 163 2.36 -25.20 10.84
CA PHE A 163 1.03 -25.64 11.21
C PHE A 163 0.30 -26.29 10.05
N THR A 164 0.24 -25.62 8.89
CA THR A 164 -0.60 -26.04 7.75
C THR A 164 -0.22 -27.40 7.18
N PRO A 165 1.06 -27.73 6.97
CA PRO A 165 1.44 -29.05 6.48
C PRO A 165 1.07 -30.21 7.41
N TRP A 166 1.03 -29.98 8.73
CA TRP A 166 0.61 -31.01 9.70
C TRP A 166 -0.87 -31.35 9.58
N LEU A 167 -1.70 -30.41 9.14
CA LEU A 167 -3.14 -30.59 8.96
C LEU A 167 -3.49 -31.64 7.90
N PHE A 168 -2.57 -31.94 6.97
CA PHE A 168 -2.76 -33.01 5.97
C PHE A 168 -2.65 -34.42 6.56
N PHE A 169 -2.03 -34.57 7.72
CA PHE A 169 -1.83 -35.87 8.38
C PHE A 169 -2.86 -36.17 9.46
N LEU A 170 -3.68 -35.19 9.84
CA LEU A 170 -4.75 -35.38 10.82
C LEU A 170 -5.92 -36.17 10.18
N PRO A 171 -6.33 -37.33 10.76
CA PRO A 171 -7.48 -38.08 10.29
C PRO A 171 -8.77 -37.42 10.78
N VAL A 172 -9.10 -36.26 10.22
CA VAL A 172 -10.26 -35.44 10.62
C VAL A 172 -11.29 -35.36 9.50
N SER A 173 -12.57 -35.48 9.86
CA SER A 173 -13.71 -35.45 8.94
C SER A 173 -14.80 -34.50 9.43
N GLY A 174 -15.69 -34.09 8.53
CA GLY A 174 -16.83 -33.24 8.89
C GLY A 174 -16.41 -31.87 9.41
N LEU A 175 -17.03 -31.42 10.50
CA LEU A 175 -16.81 -30.10 11.08
C LEU A 175 -15.35 -29.83 11.51
N LEU A 176 -14.64 -30.85 12.01
CA LEU A 176 -13.25 -30.67 12.46
C LEU A 176 -12.32 -30.36 11.29
N ARG A 177 -12.58 -30.93 10.10
CA ARG A 177 -11.85 -30.57 8.88
C ARG A 177 -12.12 -29.13 8.45
N MET A 178 -13.37 -28.68 8.57
CA MET A 178 -13.76 -27.31 8.25
C MET A 178 -13.10 -26.29 9.19
N LEU A 179 -12.99 -26.59 10.49
CA LEU A 179 -12.27 -25.74 11.44
C LEU A 179 -10.77 -25.67 11.14
N VAL A 180 -10.18 -26.80 10.77
CA VAL A 180 -8.79 -26.90 10.35
C VAL A 180 -8.52 -26.04 9.10
N ASP A 181 -9.37 -26.17 8.07
CA ASP A 181 -9.27 -25.36 6.85
C ASP A 181 -9.51 -23.86 7.16
N PHE A 182 -10.37 -23.52 8.13
CA PHE A 182 -10.58 -22.13 8.55
C PHE A 182 -9.37 -21.53 9.27
N VAL A 183 -8.68 -22.28 10.12
CA VAL A 183 -7.47 -21.79 10.79
C VAL A 183 -6.36 -21.50 9.78
N ASP A 184 -6.22 -22.36 8.77
CA ASP A 184 -5.31 -22.13 7.64
C ASP A 184 -5.67 -20.84 6.88
N CYS A 185 -6.95 -20.67 6.51
CA CYS A 185 -7.47 -19.43 5.93
C CYS A 185 -7.23 -18.20 6.80
N LEU A 186 -7.31 -18.34 8.13
CA LEU A 186 -7.08 -17.22 9.06
C LEU A 186 -5.61 -16.79 9.05
N LEU A 187 -4.67 -17.73 9.05
CA LEU A 187 -3.23 -17.43 8.97
C LEU A 187 -2.89 -16.79 7.62
N SER A 188 -3.35 -17.38 6.52
CA SER A 188 -3.22 -16.84 5.16
C SER A 188 -3.84 -15.45 5.04
N PHE A 189 -5.04 -15.24 5.62
CA PHE A 189 -5.69 -13.94 5.66
C PHE A 189 -4.84 -12.90 6.41
N LEU A 190 -4.30 -13.25 7.59
CA LEU A 190 -3.49 -12.33 8.39
C LEU A 190 -2.24 -11.87 7.63
N LEU A 191 -1.58 -12.78 6.92
CA LEU A 191 -0.38 -12.49 6.13
C LEU A 191 -0.73 -11.68 4.86
N SER A 192 -1.73 -12.10 4.10
CA SER A 192 -2.00 -11.53 2.78
C SER A 192 -2.87 -10.27 2.77
N THR A 193 -3.73 -10.09 3.77
CA THR A 193 -4.70 -8.97 3.84
C THR A 193 -4.71 -8.29 5.19
N GLY A 194 -4.74 -9.03 6.30
CA GLY A 194 -4.95 -8.50 7.65
C GLY A 194 -3.89 -7.49 8.06
N ILE A 195 -2.63 -7.93 8.16
CA ILE A 195 -1.51 -7.04 8.53
C ILE A 195 -1.38 -5.87 7.54
N PRO A 196 -1.39 -6.10 6.21
CA PRO A 196 -1.34 -5.00 5.24
C PRO A 196 -2.45 -3.96 5.38
N LEU A 197 -3.71 -4.41 5.57
CA LEU A 197 -4.87 -3.54 5.69
C LEU A 197 -4.78 -2.61 6.91
N PHE A 198 -4.35 -3.13 8.05
CA PHE A 198 -4.30 -2.34 9.28
C PHE A 198 -3.05 -1.47 9.39
N TYR A 199 -1.89 -2.00 8.99
CA TYR A 199 -0.62 -1.33 9.23
C TYR A 199 -0.22 -0.38 8.10
N HIS A 200 -0.62 -0.66 6.86
CA HIS A 200 -0.16 0.15 5.73
C HIS A 200 -1.18 1.19 5.24
N VAL A 201 -2.50 0.94 5.36
CA VAL A 201 -3.51 1.85 4.81
C VAL A 201 -3.55 3.20 5.54
N VAL A 202 -3.28 3.23 6.86
CA VAL A 202 -3.26 4.49 7.62
C VAL A 202 -2.19 5.46 7.12
N PRO A 203 -0.89 5.07 7.01
CA PRO A 203 0.14 5.89 6.37
C PRO A 203 -0.22 6.39 4.98
N LEU A 204 -0.91 5.59 4.18
CA LEU A 204 -1.34 5.98 2.83
C LEU A 204 -2.42 7.07 2.87
N VAL A 205 -3.41 6.90 3.74
CA VAL A 205 -4.44 7.94 3.96
C VAL A 205 -3.76 9.23 4.42
N GLN A 206 -2.75 9.14 5.27
CA GLN A 206 -1.96 10.31 5.69
C GLN A 206 -1.09 10.88 4.56
N LEU A 207 -0.52 10.07 3.67
CA LEU A 207 0.24 10.56 2.52
C LEU A 207 -0.66 11.26 1.49
N LYS A 208 -1.88 10.74 1.28
CA LYS A 208 -2.80 11.24 0.25
C LYS A 208 -3.75 12.33 0.74
N LEU A 209 -4.18 12.27 2.01
CA LEU A 209 -5.11 13.22 2.63
C LEU A 209 -4.46 14.08 3.72
N GLY A 210 -3.23 13.77 4.14
CA GLY A 210 -2.51 14.62 5.08
C GLY A 210 -2.20 15.97 4.45
N ALA A 211 -2.11 16.98 5.30
CA ALA A 211 -1.71 18.31 4.86
C ALA A 211 -0.36 18.22 4.12
N LYS A 212 -0.24 18.91 2.98
CA LYS A 212 1.01 19.08 2.21
C LYS A 212 2.23 19.42 3.10
N SER A 213 2.00 19.97 4.29
CA SER A 213 3.02 20.24 5.31
C SER A 213 3.94 19.05 5.61
N TYR A 214 3.44 17.80 5.63
CA TYR A 214 4.28 16.65 5.95
C TYR A 214 5.31 16.28 4.87
N GLU A 215 5.18 16.78 3.64
CA GLU A 215 6.13 16.51 2.55
C GLU A 215 7.56 17.01 2.86
N ASN A 216 7.66 17.99 3.76
CA ASN A 216 8.91 18.55 4.20
C ASN A 216 9.51 17.83 5.42
N SER A 217 8.77 16.93 6.07
CA SER A 217 9.26 16.20 7.23
C SER A 217 10.01 14.92 6.81
N PHE A 218 11.34 14.99 6.73
CA PHE A 218 12.14 13.81 6.39
C PHE A 218 11.96 12.66 7.42
N ASP A 219 11.72 12.99 8.69
CA ASP A 219 11.38 12.00 9.72
C ASP A 219 10.07 11.25 9.41
N TRP A 220 9.04 11.99 8.98
CA TRP A 220 7.77 11.41 8.57
C TRP A 220 7.91 10.61 7.26
N LEU A 221 8.59 11.15 6.24
CA LEU A 221 8.83 10.44 4.99
C LEU A 221 9.63 9.16 5.21
N ALA A 222 10.66 9.18 6.07
CA ALA A 222 11.49 8.02 6.36
C ALA A 222 10.67 6.84 6.90
N THR A 223 9.59 7.14 7.61
CA THR A 223 8.71 6.13 8.22
C THR A 223 7.59 5.70 7.27
N ASN A 224 6.96 6.65 6.57
CA ASN A 224 5.72 6.41 5.83
C ASN A 224 5.92 6.13 4.35
N LEU A 225 6.91 6.72 3.68
CA LEU A 225 7.17 6.46 2.26
C LEU A 225 7.52 4.99 1.98
N PRO A 226 8.41 4.32 2.73
CA PRO A 226 8.69 2.90 2.53
C PRO A 226 7.45 2.02 2.76
N VAL A 227 6.59 2.40 3.71
CA VAL A 227 5.32 1.72 3.99
C VAL A 227 4.35 1.88 2.82
N ALA A 228 4.22 3.09 2.27
CA ALA A 228 3.42 3.34 1.08
C ALA A 228 3.93 2.54 -0.13
N ARG A 229 5.25 2.40 -0.28
CA ARG A 229 5.91 1.54 -1.31
C ARG A 229 5.75 0.04 -1.09
N LEU A 230 5.18 -0.41 0.03
CA LEU A 230 4.79 -1.82 0.26
C LEU A 230 3.32 -2.08 -0.11
N LEU A 231 2.49 -1.03 -0.16
CA LEU A 231 1.08 -1.15 -0.55
C LEU A 231 0.87 -1.23 -2.05
N VAL A 232 1.82 -0.69 -2.80
CA VAL A 232 1.73 -0.57 -4.24
C VAL A 232 2.54 -1.68 -4.87
N VAL A 233 1.95 -2.29 -5.91
CA VAL A 233 2.63 -3.32 -6.69
C VAL A 233 3.85 -2.71 -7.35
N SER A 234 5.03 -3.13 -6.92
CA SER A 234 6.32 -2.60 -7.38
C SER A 234 6.95 -3.44 -8.50
N SER A 235 6.44 -4.64 -8.74
CA SER A 235 6.95 -5.55 -9.79
C SER A 235 5.92 -6.64 -10.14
N PRO A 236 6.11 -7.39 -11.25
CA PRO A 236 5.27 -8.55 -11.56
C PRO A 236 5.28 -9.63 -10.47
N VAL A 237 6.42 -9.85 -9.81
CA VAL A 237 6.56 -10.84 -8.73
C VAL A 237 5.76 -10.39 -7.51
N ASP A 238 5.79 -9.10 -7.21
CA ASP A 238 5.02 -8.49 -6.12
C ASP A 238 3.50 -8.62 -6.35
N LEU A 239 3.05 -8.45 -7.60
CA LEU A 239 1.66 -8.70 -7.98
C LEU A 239 1.25 -10.16 -7.72
N ILE A 240 2.08 -11.11 -8.14
CA ILE A 240 1.84 -12.54 -7.92
C ILE A 240 1.82 -12.85 -6.42
N ALA A 241 2.79 -12.31 -5.67
CA ALA A 241 2.90 -12.54 -4.23
C ALA A 241 1.71 -11.95 -3.44
N THR A 242 1.14 -10.84 -3.93
CA THR A 242 -0.05 -10.21 -3.34
C THR A 242 -1.33 -10.96 -3.70
N VAL A 243 -1.48 -11.39 -4.96
CA VAL A 243 -2.74 -11.99 -5.47
C VAL A 243 -2.83 -13.50 -5.18
N GLY A 244 -1.71 -14.22 -5.27
CA GLY A 244 -1.66 -15.69 -5.17
C GLY A 244 -2.26 -16.24 -3.88
N PRO A 245 -1.78 -15.83 -2.69
CA PRO A 245 -2.36 -16.24 -1.40
C PRO A 245 -3.85 -15.91 -1.28
N ASN A 246 -4.27 -14.74 -1.79
CA ASN A 246 -5.66 -14.30 -1.73
C ASN A 246 -6.59 -15.17 -2.60
N LEU A 247 -6.14 -15.62 -3.78
CA LEU A 247 -6.89 -16.57 -4.60
C LEU A 247 -7.01 -17.95 -3.94
N SER A 248 -5.93 -18.43 -3.29
CA SER A 248 -5.93 -19.67 -2.50
C SER A 248 -6.99 -19.58 -1.40
N ASN A 249 -6.94 -18.50 -0.62
CA ASN A 249 -7.86 -18.24 0.48
C ASN A 249 -9.32 -18.13 0.00
N PHE A 250 -9.58 -17.43 -1.12
CA PHE A 250 -10.91 -17.34 -1.72
C PHE A 250 -11.52 -18.72 -2.01
N ILE A 251 -10.76 -19.65 -2.61
CA ILE A 251 -11.25 -20.98 -2.99
C ILE A 251 -11.67 -21.77 -1.74
N ILE A 252 -10.88 -21.71 -0.68
CA ILE A 252 -11.16 -22.44 0.57
C ILE A 252 -12.37 -21.83 1.29
N LEU A 253 -12.41 -20.51 1.44
CA LEU A 253 -13.54 -19.82 2.08
C LEU A 253 -14.85 -20.03 1.32
N TRP A 254 -14.80 -19.98 -0.01
CA TRP A 254 -15.96 -20.27 -0.87
C TRP A 254 -16.52 -21.67 -0.62
N ARG A 255 -15.64 -22.67 -0.45
CA ARG A 255 -16.04 -24.05 -0.12
C ARG A 255 -16.71 -24.10 1.25
N ILE A 256 -16.09 -23.53 2.29
CA ILE A 256 -16.60 -23.52 3.67
C ILE A 256 -17.99 -22.85 3.73
N VAL A 257 -18.13 -21.69 3.11
CA VAL A 257 -19.41 -20.95 3.06
C VAL A 257 -20.49 -21.79 2.37
N GLY A 258 -20.19 -22.44 1.25
CA GLY A 258 -21.14 -23.30 0.54
C GLY A 258 -21.63 -24.48 1.39
N GLU A 259 -20.73 -25.14 2.11
CA GLU A 259 -21.08 -26.26 3.01
C GLU A 259 -21.94 -25.81 4.19
N LEU A 260 -21.59 -24.70 4.84
CA LEU A 260 -22.36 -24.13 5.96
C LEU A 260 -23.75 -23.65 5.54
N GLN A 261 -23.87 -23.04 4.36
CA GLN A 261 -25.16 -22.59 3.81
C GLN A 261 -26.08 -23.79 3.52
N CYS A 262 -25.56 -24.86 2.92
CA CYS A 262 -26.36 -26.07 2.66
C CYS A 262 -26.80 -26.79 3.95
N ALA A 263 -26.01 -26.72 5.03
CA ALA A 263 -26.34 -27.34 6.32
C ALA A 263 -27.50 -26.65 7.07
N THR A 264 -27.76 -25.35 6.81
CA THR A 264 -28.83 -24.59 7.47
C THR A 264 -30.23 -24.78 6.86
N ILE A 265 -30.36 -25.52 5.74
CA ILE A 265 -31.65 -25.78 5.10
C ILE A 265 -32.44 -26.82 5.90
N PRO A 266 -33.67 -26.52 6.38
CA PRO A 266 -34.50 -27.50 7.06
C PRO A 266 -34.79 -28.72 6.17
N ARG A 267 -34.60 -29.93 6.70
CA ARG A 267 -34.84 -31.25 6.06
C ARG A 267 -36.20 -31.46 5.39
N ARG A 268 -37.16 -30.52 5.48
CA ARG A 268 -38.51 -30.65 4.89
C ARG A 268 -38.51 -30.83 3.36
N ARG A 269 -37.48 -30.36 2.62
CA ARG A 269 -37.42 -30.53 1.15
C ARG A 269 -36.75 -31.79 0.64
N ARG A 270 -36.03 -32.57 1.47
CA ARG A 270 -35.44 -33.86 1.03
C ARG A 270 -36.47 -34.98 0.89
N ARG A 271 -37.63 -34.88 1.53
CA ARG A 271 -38.73 -35.86 1.35
C ARG A 271 -39.44 -35.73 0.01
N HIS A 272 -39.49 -34.53 -0.59
CA HIS A 272 -40.22 -34.33 -1.84
C HIS A 272 -39.51 -34.91 -3.08
N VAL A 273 -38.18 -35.02 -3.07
CA VAL A 273 -37.44 -35.62 -4.21
C VAL A 273 -37.48 -37.15 -4.17
N GLN A 274 -37.67 -37.77 -2.99
CA GLN A 274 -37.89 -39.22 -2.89
C GLN A 274 -39.36 -39.64 -2.98
N GLN A 275 -40.32 -38.70 -2.96
CA GLN A 275 -41.75 -38.99 -3.13
C GLN A 275 -42.27 -38.79 -4.56
N LEU A 276 -41.49 -38.19 -5.46
CA LEU A 276 -41.90 -37.99 -6.86
C LEU A 276 -41.69 -39.23 -7.76
N ASP A 277 -41.02 -40.28 -7.28
CA ASP A 277 -40.92 -41.59 -7.96
C ASP A 277 -41.91 -42.64 -7.41
N ALA A 278 -42.81 -42.26 -6.50
CA ALA A 278 -43.74 -43.19 -5.84
C ALA A 278 -45.22 -43.01 -6.23
N SER A 279 -45.53 -42.23 -7.26
CA SER A 279 -46.91 -42.01 -7.71
C SER A 279 -47.05 -41.91 -9.23
N THR A 280 -46.63 -42.95 -9.94
CA THR A 280 -47.34 -43.40 -11.16
C THR A 280 -48.15 -44.64 -10.80
N THR A 281 -49.34 -44.40 -10.28
CA THR A 281 -50.49 -45.30 -10.38
C THR A 281 -50.68 -45.75 -11.84
N PHE A 282 -50.93 -47.04 -12.11
CA PHE A 282 -52.27 -47.56 -12.40
C PHE A 282 -52.28 -49.02 -12.91
N ARG A 283 -53.28 -49.76 -12.42
CA ARG A 283 -53.99 -50.92 -12.99
C ARG A 283 -53.30 -52.31 -13.12
N ARG A 284 -53.80 -53.17 -12.24
CA ARG A 284 -54.04 -54.61 -12.36
C ARG A 284 -54.66 -54.98 -13.72
N GLY A 285 -54.06 -55.96 -14.39
CA GLY A 285 -54.61 -56.68 -15.55
C GLY A 285 -53.67 -57.83 -15.93
N SER A 286 -54.16 -59.06 -15.79
CA SER A 286 -53.47 -60.34 -16.02
C SER A 286 -52.88 -60.48 -17.42
N VAL A 287 -51.75 -61.20 -17.57
CA VAL A 287 -51.61 -62.43 -18.39
C VAL A 287 -50.29 -63.12 -18.00
N THR A 288 -50.37 -64.43 -17.82
CA THR A 288 -49.34 -65.45 -17.55
C THR A 288 -48.28 -65.58 -18.65
N TYR A 289 -47.03 -65.96 -18.33
CA TYR A 289 -46.45 -67.25 -18.73
C TYR A 289 -45.02 -67.47 -18.18
N GLU A 290 -44.65 -68.75 -18.18
CA GLU A 290 -43.66 -69.47 -17.40
C GLU A 290 -42.17 -69.15 -17.63
N SER A 291 -41.39 -69.57 -16.63
CA SER A 291 -39.94 -69.77 -16.67
C SER A 291 -39.50 -70.76 -17.74
N LYS A 292 -38.29 -70.55 -18.28
CA LYS A 292 -37.38 -71.66 -18.60
C LYS A 292 -35.93 -71.23 -18.37
N ALA A 293 -35.25 -72.05 -17.57
CA ALA A 293 -33.81 -72.04 -17.36
C ALA A 293 -33.08 -72.51 -18.63
N SER A 294 -31.85 -72.04 -18.82
CA SER A 294 -30.85 -72.73 -19.65
C SER A 294 -29.43 -72.43 -19.17
N THR A 295 -28.60 -73.45 -19.27
CA THR A 295 -27.34 -73.75 -18.57
C THR A 295 -26.09 -73.53 -19.44
N HIS A 296 -25.01 -73.09 -18.78
CA HIS A 296 -23.56 -73.29 -19.06
C HIS A 296 -22.87 -72.63 -20.29
N PRO A 297 -21.52 -72.53 -20.35
CA PRO A 297 -20.48 -72.61 -19.30
C PRO A 297 -19.38 -71.51 -19.37
N THR A 298 -18.48 -71.57 -18.38
CA THR A 298 -17.22 -70.84 -18.17
C THR A 298 -16.25 -70.80 -19.37
N THR A 299 -15.69 -69.62 -19.63
CA THR A 299 -14.42 -69.45 -20.38
C THR A 299 -13.41 -68.69 -19.52
N LYS A 300 -12.28 -69.34 -19.21
CA LYS A 300 -11.09 -68.74 -18.60
C LYS A 300 -10.52 -67.70 -19.57
N GLN A 301 -10.38 -66.45 -19.15
CA GLN A 301 -9.51 -65.48 -19.82
C GLN A 301 -8.24 -65.24 -18.99
N THR A 302 -7.14 -65.55 -19.66
CA THR A 302 -5.74 -65.30 -19.37
C THR A 302 -5.45 -63.86 -18.93
N THR A 303 -4.71 -63.73 -17.83
CA THR A 303 -4.12 -62.48 -17.32
C THR A 303 -3.02 -61.97 -18.26
N SER A 304 -3.22 -60.78 -18.85
CA SER A 304 -2.11 -59.96 -19.39
C SER A 304 -1.65 -58.96 -18.32
N PRO A 305 -0.36 -58.56 -18.30
CA PRO A 305 0.14 -57.64 -17.29
C PRO A 305 -0.43 -56.24 -17.54
N LYS A 306 -1.31 -55.78 -16.66
CA LYS A 306 -1.82 -54.40 -16.68
C LYS A 306 -0.65 -53.45 -16.47
N HIS A 307 -0.27 -52.72 -17.53
CA HIS A 307 0.58 -51.53 -17.41
C HIS A 307 -0.07 -50.56 -16.42
N LYS A 308 0.56 -50.33 -15.26
CA LYS A 308 0.06 -49.36 -14.27
C LYS A 308 -0.01 -47.96 -14.89
N SER A 309 -1.20 -47.38 -14.84
CA SER A 309 -1.46 -45.99 -15.23
C SER A 309 -0.51 -45.05 -14.46
N TRP A 310 -0.11 -43.92 -15.07
CA TRP A 310 0.69 -42.89 -14.41
C TRP A 310 0.04 -42.43 -13.10
N SER A 311 -1.29 -42.36 -13.04
CA SER A 311 -2.06 -42.07 -11.83
C SER A 311 -1.81 -43.08 -10.71
N ASP A 312 -1.73 -44.37 -11.02
CA ASP A 312 -1.53 -45.45 -10.03
C ASP A 312 -0.12 -45.42 -9.43
N ARG A 313 0.87 -44.92 -10.19
CA ARG A 313 2.23 -44.70 -9.68
C ARG A 313 2.29 -43.49 -8.74
N VAL A 314 1.60 -42.40 -9.07
CA VAL A 314 1.51 -41.19 -8.24
C VAL A 314 0.81 -41.47 -6.90
N LEU A 315 -0.29 -42.23 -6.92
CA LEU A 315 -0.99 -42.66 -5.69
C LEU A 315 -0.12 -43.52 -4.75
N GLN A 316 0.84 -44.28 -5.28
CA GLN A 316 1.77 -45.07 -4.46
C GLN A 316 2.90 -44.22 -3.85
N LEU A 317 3.24 -43.09 -4.46
CA LEU A 317 4.27 -42.16 -4.00
C LEU A 317 3.73 -41.05 -3.08
N GLU A 318 2.41 -40.80 -3.07
CA GLU A 318 1.72 -39.78 -2.27
C GLU A 318 2.22 -39.65 -0.83
N PRO A 319 2.24 -40.69 0.03
CA PRO A 319 2.64 -40.54 1.43
C PRO A 319 4.12 -40.19 1.59
N ARG A 320 4.97 -40.56 0.62
CA ARG A 320 6.38 -40.15 0.61
C ARG A 320 6.50 -38.69 0.21
N ILE A 321 5.78 -38.26 -0.83
CA ILE A 321 5.80 -36.88 -1.32
C ILE A 321 5.27 -35.92 -0.24
N LEU A 322 4.14 -36.25 0.41
CA LEU A 322 3.59 -35.43 1.48
C LEU A 322 4.55 -35.32 2.68
N LYS A 323 5.25 -36.40 3.06
CA LYS A 323 6.29 -36.34 4.10
C LYS A 323 7.46 -35.46 3.69
N VAL A 324 7.90 -35.53 2.44
CA VAL A 324 8.95 -34.65 1.91
C VAL A 324 8.49 -33.20 1.98
N MET A 325 7.28 -32.89 1.52
CA MET A 325 6.71 -31.54 1.58
C MET A 325 6.60 -31.02 3.02
N LEU A 326 6.20 -31.86 3.98
CA LEU A 326 6.20 -31.53 5.41
C LEU A 326 7.60 -31.14 5.90
N VAL A 327 8.60 -31.97 5.61
CA VAL A 327 9.99 -31.72 6.03
C VAL A 327 10.53 -30.45 5.38
N VAL A 328 10.26 -30.22 4.10
CA VAL A 328 10.67 -29.01 3.37
C VAL A 328 10.08 -27.76 4.01
N ASN A 329 8.77 -27.73 4.27
CA ASN A 329 8.14 -26.58 4.93
C ASN A 329 8.66 -26.35 6.35
N PHE A 330 8.87 -27.44 7.11
CA PHE A 330 9.42 -27.32 8.47
C PHE A 330 10.82 -26.70 8.48
N ILE A 331 11.70 -27.19 7.60
CA ILE A 331 13.05 -26.64 7.43
C ILE A 331 12.96 -25.19 6.96
N TRP A 332 12.10 -24.86 5.99
CA TRP A 332 11.94 -23.51 5.50
C TRP A 332 11.48 -22.54 6.58
N GLY A 333 10.48 -22.92 7.39
CA GLY A 333 10.05 -22.14 8.54
C GLY A 333 11.18 -21.91 9.55
N ALA A 334 12.01 -22.92 9.81
CA ALA A 334 13.19 -22.76 10.66
C ALA A 334 14.21 -21.79 10.07
N VAL A 335 14.43 -21.82 8.75
CA VAL A 335 15.30 -20.85 8.05
C VAL A 335 14.75 -19.43 8.18
N VAL A 336 13.46 -19.20 7.90
CA VAL A 336 12.81 -17.89 8.04
C VAL A 336 12.92 -17.38 9.48
N LEU A 337 12.65 -18.24 10.47
CA LEU A 337 12.77 -17.89 11.88
C LEU A 337 14.20 -17.49 12.26
N VAL A 338 15.19 -18.29 11.90
CA VAL A 338 16.60 -18.01 12.21
C VAL A 338 17.04 -16.72 11.54
N LEU A 339 16.79 -16.56 10.24
CA LEU A 339 17.20 -15.37 9.49
C LEU A 339 16.57 -14.11 10.05
N SER A 340 15.24 -14.11 10.26
CA SER A 340 14.53 -12.96 10.81
C SER A 340 14.91 -12.64 12.25
N THR A 341 15.20 -13.65 13.08
CA THR A 341 15.64 -13.46 14.47
C THR A 341 17.05 -12.86 14.50
N VAL A 342 17.98 -13.44 13.77
CA VAL A 342 19.38 -12.99 13.72
C VAL A 342 19.46 -11.59 13.09
N SER A 343 18.70 -11.31 12.03
CA SER A 343 18.65 -9.98 11.42
C SER A 343 18.00 -8.93 12.30
N THR A 344 17.05 -9.28 13.18
CA THR A 344 16.37 -8.32 14.03
C THR A 344 17.18 -8.01 15.30
N PHE A 345 17.78 -9.02 15.91
CA PHE A 345 18.42 -8.90 17.24
C PHE A 345 19.95 -8.98 17.22
N GLY A 346 20.54 -9.52 16.15
CA GLY A 346 21.99 -9.76 16.03
C GLY A 346 22.76 -8.73 15.20
N ARG A 347 22.15 -7.61 14.81
CA ARG A 347 22.80 -6.58 13.98
C ARG A 347 23.78 -5.72 14.77
N ARG A 348 24.78 -5.20 14.05
CA ARG A 348 25.66 -4.14 14.55
C ARG A 348 24.90 -2.84 14.73
N SER A 349 25.26 -2.09 15.77
CA SER A 349 24.70 -0.75 16.01
C SER A 349 25.04 0.20 14.87
N CYS A 350 24.06 0.98 14.45
CA CYS A 350 24.26 2.09 13.52
C CYS A 350 24.86 3.30 14.26
N PRO A 351 25.55 4.20 13.54
CA PRO A 351 25.93 5.51 14.08
C PRO A 351 24.71 6.30 14.59
N PRO A 352 24.89 7.23 15.55
CA PRO A 352 23.77 7.96 16.17
C PRO A 352 23.01 8.86 15.20
N PHE A 353 23.66 9.33 14.14
CA PHE A 353 23.05 10.12 13.07
C PHE A 353 22.21 9.28 12.08
N CYS A 354 22.19 7.95 12.23
CA CYS A 354 21.24 7.09 11.56
C CYS A 354 19.94 7.01 12.35
N VAL A 355 18.95 7.83 11.97
CA VAL A 355 17.70 7.99 12.71
C VAL A 355 16.75 6.81 12.49
N GLN A 356 16.58 6.42 11.23
CA GLN A 356 15.73 5.29 10.86
C GLN A 356 16.56 4.19 10.20
N LYS A 357 16.28 2.95 10.59
CA LYS A 357 17.03 1.75 10.17
C LYS A 357 16.09 0.60 9.89
N THR A 358 16.51 -0.33 9.04
CA THR A 358 15.75 -1.55 8.74
C THR A 358 16.59 -2.80 9.02
N ALA A 359 15.98 -3.99 8.92
CA ALA A 359 16.59 -5.25 9.35
C ALA A 359 16.59 -6.33 8.25
N PRO A 360 17.18 -6.06 7.07
CA PRO A 360 17.24 -7.02 5.97
C PRO A 360 17.98 -8.32 6.34
N TRP A 361 17.55 -9.45 5.79
CA TRP A 361 18.04 -10.80 6.17
C TRP A 361 19.39 -11.21 5.56
N ASP A 362 19.87 -10.47 4.57
CA ASP A 362 21.07 -10.80 3.77
C ASP A 362 22.39 -10.36 4.43
N HIS A 363 22.36 -9.40 5.36
CA HIS A 363 23.55 -8.92 6.07
C HIS A 363 23.25 -8.43 7.49
N LEU A 364 24.27 -8.45 8.36
CA LEU A 364 24.18 -8.05 9.77
C LEU A 364 24.83 -6.69 10.10
N GLY A 365 25.31 -5.97 9.09
CA GLY A 365 25.81 -4.60 9.23
C GLY A 365 24.70 -3.61 9.59
N CYS A 366 25.06 -2.35 9.81
CA CYS A 366 24.04 -1.30 9.87
C CYS A 366 23.35 -1.19 8.49
N ASN A 367 22.04 -0.96 8.49
CA ASN A 367 21.29 -0.61 7.28
C ASN A 367 20.43 0.61 7.58
N CYS A 368 21.00 1.77 7.30
CA CYS A 368 20.40 3.05 7.54
C CYS A 368 19.48 3.46 6.40
N LEU A 369 18.28 3.89 6.74
CA LEU A 369 17.29 4.38 5.78
C LEU A 369 17.24 5.92 5.75
N TYR A 370 17.40 6.55 6.91
CA TYR A 370 17.41 8.01 7.04
C TYR A 370 18.61 8.48 7.87
N VAL A 371 19.45 9.27 7.21
CA VAL A 371 20.62 9.91 7.81
C VAL A 371 20.28 11.35 8.13
N ARG A 372 20.43 11.74 9.41
CA ARG A 372 20.29 13.11 9.89
C ARG A 372 21.61 13.55 10.52
N LEU A 373 22.42 14.27 9.75
CA LEU A 373 23.67 14.85 10.21
C LEU A 373 23.42 16.29 10.63
N HIS A 374 23.48 16.54 11.94
CA HIS A 374 23.42 17.88 12.51
C HIS A 374 24.75 18.21 13.16
N CYS A 375 25.56 19.07 12.53
CA CYS A 375 26.95 19.27 12.96
C CYS A 375 27.13 19.79 14.40
N PRO A 376 26.26 20.66 14.96
CA PRO A 376 26.34 21.05 16.37
C PRO A 376 26.22 19.89 17.37
N GLU A 377 25.51 18.82 17.00
CA GLU A 377 25.36 17.59 17.82
C GLU A 377 26.53 16.60 17.63
N LEU A 378 27.36 16.81 16.61
CA LEU A 378 28.45 15.90 16.25
C LEU A 378 29.77 16.36 16.90
N VAL A 379 30.46 15.43 17.55
CA VAL A 379 31.85 15.63 17.98
C VAL A 379 32.77 15.47 16.76
N ILE A 380 32.89 16.53 15.97
CA ILE A 380 33.74 16.55 14.77
C ILE A 380 35.18 16.86 15.22
N THR A 381 36.12 15.98 14.90
CA THR A 381 37.56 16.22 15.07
C THR A 381 38.13 16.87 13.82
N SER A 382 39.31 17.49 13.89
CA SER A 382 39.91 18.18 12.73
C SER A 382 40.15 17.29 11.50
N ASN A 383 40.17 15.96 11.66
CA ASN A 383 40.40 15.01 10.57
C ASN A 383 39.11 14.38 9.99
N THR A 384 37.94 14.62 10.58
CA THR A 384 36.68 14.04 10.11
C THR A 384 36.02 14.95 9.08
N THR A 385 35.94 14.50 7.82
CA THR A 385 35.21 15.19 6.76
C THR A 385 33.77 14.69 6.66
N MET A 386 32.87 15.51 6.11
CA MET A 386 31.47 15.12 5.90
C MET A 386 31.35 13.86 5.03
N ASP A 387 32.15 13.75 3.97
CA ASP A 387 32.21 12.57 3.11
C ASP A 387 32.65 11.30 3.86
N SER A 388 33.56 11.42 4.84
CA SER A 388 34.01 10.25 5.63
C SER A 388 32.92 9.67 6.54
N LEU A 389 31.99 10.51 7.00
CA LEU A 389 30.85 10.10 7.82
C LEU A 389 29.77 9.40 6.98
N LEU A 390 29.67 9.76 5.71
CA LEU A 390 28.75 9.22 4.74
C LEU A 390 29.44 8.11 3.94
N ASN A 391 29.51 6.91 4.51
CA ASN A 391 30.13 5.76 3.84
C ASN A 391 29.17 4.55 3.85
N SER A 392 28.91 3.98 2.67
CA SER A 392 28.06 2.81 2.47
C SER A 392 28.54 1.56 3.22
N SER A 393 29.83 1.42 3.49
CA SER A 393 30.37 0.32 4.30
C SER A 393 29.96 0.41 5.78
N VAL A 394 29.69 1.63 6.27
CA VAL A 394 29.28 1.90 7.65
C VAL A 394 27.76 1.98 7.76
N LEU A 395 27.11 2.67 6.83
CA LEU A 395 25.67 2.94 6.86
C LEU A 395 24.83 1.87 6.16
N GLY A 396 25.44 1.03 5.33
CA GLY A 396 24.73 0.19 4.38
C GLY A 396 24.39 0.96 3.10
N PRO A 397 23.98 0.26 2.04
CA PRO A 397 23.71 0.87 0.72
C PRO A 397 22.32 1.50 0.60
N ASN A 398 21.41 1.22 1.54
CA ASN A 398 19.98 1.50 1.39
C ASN A 398 19.53 2.86 1.97
N VAL A 399 20.42 3.84 2.02
CA VAL A 399 20.04 5.20 2.45
C VAL A 399 19.00 5.74 1.47
N LEU A 400 17.84 6.12 2.00
CA LEU A 400 16.71 6.65 1.24
C LEU A 400 16.63 8.18 1.35
N LEU A 401 16.88 8.72 2.56
CA LEU A 401 16.83 10.14 2.85
C LEU A 401 18.13 10.61 3.51
N LEU A 402 18.65 11.74 3.05
CA LEU A 402 19.85 12.36 3.59
C LEU A 402 19.58 13.81 3.99
N LEU A 403 19.63 14.12 5.28
CA LEU A 403 19.59 15.49 5.79
C LEU A 403 20.96 15.86 6.35
N VAL A 404 21.54 16.94 5.83
CA VAL A 404 22.73 17.59 6.39
C VAL A 404 22.35 19.00 6.82
N LYS A 405 22.41 19.28 8.13
CA LYS A 405 21.94 20.53 8.74
C LYS A 405 23.07 21.22 9.53
N SER A 406 23.23 22.53 9.33
CA SER A 406 24.17 23.38 10.07
C SER A 406 25.64 22.95 9.93
N CYS A 407 26.04 22.49 8.75
CA CYS A 407 27.38 21.99 8.47
C CYS A 407 28.12 22.91 7.48
N ALA A 408 29.41 23.13 7.72
CA ALA A 408 30.28 23.89 6.82
C ALA A 408 30.64 23.03 5.59
N MET A 409 29.95 23.26 4.47
CA MET A 409 30.15 22.52 3.21
C MET A 409 30.21 23.49 2.02
N PRO A 410 31.27 24.30 1.89
CA PRO A 410 31.38 25.32 0.85
C PRO A 410 31.24 24.80 -0.58
N TYR A 411 31.67 23.54 -0.80
CA TYR A 411 31.73 22.87 -2.10
C TYR A 411 30.79 21.66 -2.22
N GLY A 412 29.83 21.51 -1.31
CA GLY A 412 28.93 20.36 -1.24
C GLY A 412 29.63 19.03 -0.89
N LEU A 413 29.00 17.90 -1.25
CA LEU A 413 29.54 16.54 -1.06
C LEU A 413 30.25 16.04 -2.33
N ALA A 414 31.23 15.15 -2.17
CA ALA A 414 31.94 14.55 -3.29
C ALA A 414 31.03 13.63 -4.13
N ALA A 415 31.36 13.50 -5.44
CA ALA A 415 30.61 12.66 -6.36
C ALA A 415 30.55 11.18 -5.92
N ASP A 416 31.68 10.65 -5.43
CA ASP A 416 31.77 9.27 -4.93
C ASP A 416 30.82 9.05 -3.74
N THR A 417 30.74 10.03 -2.82
CA THR A 417 29.83 10.01 -1.67
C THR A 417 28.37 9.96 -2.08
N MET A 418 27.98 10.67 -3.15
CA MET A 418 26.61 10.69 -3.64
C MET A 418 26.25 9.41 -4.41
N SER A 419 27.18 8.85 -5.18
CA SER A 419 26.93 7.70 -6.06
C SER A 419 26.81 6.36 -5.32
N GLN A 420 27.39 6.23 -4.12
CA GLN A 420 27.42 4.97 -3.36
C GLN A 420 26.04 4.52 -2.81
N PHE A 421 25.02 5.39 -2.83
CA PHE A 421 23.68 5.10 -2.31
C PHE A 421 22.67 4.94 -3.46
N PRO A 422 22.49 3.72 -4.01
CA PRO A 422 21.63 3.47 -5.16
C PRO A 422 20.13 3.67 -4.90
N THR A 423 19.72 3.72 -3.63
CA THR A 423 18.32 3.92 -3.23
C THR A 423 18.01 5.34 -2.79
N LEU A 424 18.99 6.25 -2.81
CA LEU A 424 18.81 7.62 -2.32
C LEU A 424 17.70 8.29 -3.11
N PHE A 425 16.64 8.68 -2.41
CA PHE A 425 15.45 9.28 -3.01
C PHE A 425 15.46 10.79 -2.86
N ALA A 426 15.81 11.27 -1.67
CA ALA A 426 15.89 12.71 -1.41
C ALA A 426 17.13 13.06 -0.60
N PHE A 427 17.66 14.25 -0.84
CA PHE A 427 18.60 14.88 0.06
C PHE A 427 18.19 16.32 0.35
N ARG A 428 18.53 16.78 1.55
CA ARG A 428 18.40 18.16 1.99
C ARG A 428 19.71 18.64 2.60
N PHE A 429 20.23 19.72 2.05
CA PHE A 429 21.31 20.51 2.66
C PHE A 429 20.70 21.78 3.22
N GLN A 430 20.73 21.93 4.54
CA GLN A 430 20.07 23.02 5.25
C GLN A 430 21.05 23.81 6.09
N ASN A 431 20.99 25.14 5.99
CA ASN A 431 21.85 26.04 6.76
C ASN A 431 23.33 25.68 6.55
N THR A 432 23.77 25.74 5.29
CA THR A 432 25.14 25.36 4.90
C THR A 432 25.85 26.54 4.24
N SER A 433 27.17 26.61 4.39
CA SER A 433 27.99 27.66 3.76
C SER A 433 28.25 27.42 2.25
N MET A 434 27.38 26.65 1.59
CA MET A 434 27.57 26.19 0.22
C MET A 434 27.37 27.33 -0.77
N HIS A 435 28.39 27.59 -1.59
CA HIS A 435 28.36 28.61 -2.64
C HIS A 435 28.72 28.07 -4.03
N SER A 436 29.34 26.88 -4.10
CA SER A 436 29.59 26.12 -5.33
C SER A 436 29.38 24.62 -5.03
N TRP A 437 29.05 23.83 -6.05
CA TRP A 437 29.02 22.38 -5.94
C TRP A 437 29.25 21.75 -7.32
N ASP A 438 30.53 21.51 -7.60
CA ASP A 438 31.04 21.24 -8.94
C ASP A 438 31.25 19.73 -9.18
N ILE A 439 30.17 18.96 -9.03
CA ILE A 439 30.15 17.53 -9.38
C ILE A 439 29.27 17.31 -10.63
N PRO A 440 29.54 16.28 -11.45
CA PRO A 440 28.64 15.98 -12.56
C PRO A 440 27.29 15.48 -12.04
N SER A 441 26.19 15.89 -12.67
CA SER A 441 24.84 15.42 -12.29
C SER A 441 24.68 13.89 -12.40
N SER A 442 25.53 13.22 -13.20
CA SER A 442 25.60 11.75 -13.28
C SER A 442 26.09 11.09 -11.98
N ALA A 443 26.60 11.86 -11.01
CA ALA A 443 26.92 11.36 -9.67
C ALA A 443 25.66 10.94 -8.90
N PHE A 444 24.47 11.43 -9.29
CA PHE A 444 23.21 11.04 -8.68
C PHE A 444 22.63 9.80 -9.37
N ASN A 445 22.30 8.80 -8.56
CA ASN A 445 21.54 7.65 -9.03
C ASN A 445 20.14 8.08 -9.51
N THR A 446 19.54 7.30 -10.42
CA THR A 446 18.20 7.56 -10.99
C THR A 446 17.06 7.53 -9.96
N SER A 447 17.36 7.08 -8.74
CA SER A 447 16.43 7.08 -7.61
C SER A 447 16.23 8.47 -7.01
N VAL A 448 17.17 9.40 -7.21
CA VAL A 448 17.13 10.75 -6.62
C VAL A 448 16.09 11.59 -7.35
N LEU A 449 15.01 11.91 -6.64
CA LEU A 449 13.86 12.62 -7.19
C LEU A 449 13.56 13.92 -6.45
N MET A 450 14.14 14.16 -5.27
CA MET A 450 13.90 15.37 -4.49
C MET A 450 15.25 15.95 -4.02
N MET A 451 15.66 17.04 -4.66
CA MET A 451 16.94 17.71 -4.43
C MET A 451 16.68 19.03 -3.71
N GLN A 452 17.08 19.11 -2.44
CA GLN A 452 16.73 20.25 -1.59
C GLN A 452 17.96 20.98 -1.06
N ILE A 453 18.00 22.29 -1.30
CA ILE A 453 18.99 23.21 -0.75
C ILE A 453 18.24 24.35 -0.05
N PHE A 454 18.43 24.46 1.25
CA PHE A 454 17.77 25.43 2.11
C PHE A 454 18.81 26.27 2.85
N GLN A 455 18.64 27.59 2.88
CA GLN A 455 19.53 28.51 3.60
C GLN A 455 21.00 28.28 3.22
N SER A 456 21.40 28.80 2.06
CA SER A 456 22.75 28.64 1.50
C SER A 456 23.30 29.94 0.93
N ASP A 457 24.62 29.99 0.75
CA ASP A 457 25.35 31.13 0.18
C ASP A 457 25.43 31.10 -1.36
N LEU A 458 24.53 30.33 -2.01
CA LEU A 458 24.47 30.21 -3.46
C LEU A 458 24.22 31.57 -4.13
N ASN A 459 25.05 31.90 -5.11
CA ASN A 459 24.88 33.03 -6.01
C ASN A 459 24.61 32.59 -7.48
N HIS A 460 24.62 31.29 -7.74
CA HIS A 460 24.24 30.68 -9.01
C HIS A 460 23.74 29.25 -8.74
N ILE A 461 23.07 28.65 -9.72
CA ILE A 461 22.73 27.23 -9.67
C ILE A 461 24.03 26.42 -9.81
N PRO A 462 24.33 25.50 -8.88
CA PRO A 462 25.56 24.70 -8.98
C PRO A 462 25.49 23.67 -10.12
N PRO A 463 26.62 23.35 -10.78
CA PRO A 463 26.67 22.35 -11.86
C PRO A 463 26.08 20.98 -11.50
N ALA A 464 26.16 20.57 -10.24
CA ALA A 464 25.52 19.36 -9.74
C ALA A 464 24.04 19.26 -10.14
N LEU A 465 23.31 20.39 -10.10
CA LEU A 465 21.86 20.45 -10.35
C LEU A 465 21.49 20.80 -11.81
N TYR A 466 22.43 20.84 -12.75
CA TYR A 466 22.12 21.22 -14.13
C TYR A 466 21.27 20.19 -14.88
N TYR A 467 21.49 18.90 -14.63
CA TYR A 467 20.79 17.82 -15.32
C TYR A 467 20.05 16.93 -14.31
N PRO A 468 18.95 17.43 -13.74
CA PRO A 468 18.13 16.65 -12.83
C PRO A 468 17.51 15.45 -13.56
N HIS A 469 17.29 14.34 -12.86
CA HIS A 469 16.63 13.18 -13.46
C HIS A 469 15.18 13.51 -13.90
N PRO A 470 14.66 12.86 -14.94
CA PRO A 470 13.29 13.06 -15.40
C PRO A 470 12.27 12.97 -14.26
N ARG A 471 11.33 13.92 -14.23
CA ARG A 471 10.24 14.02 -13.23
C ARG A 471 10.70 14.16 -11.78
N SER A 472 11.93 14.62 -11.56
CA SER A 472 12.40 15.03 -10.23
C SER A 472 11.97 16.46 -9.88
N GLY A 473 12.18 16.83 -8.62
CA GLY A 473 11.95 18.14 -8.07
C GLY A 473 13.24 18.80 -7.60
N VAL A 474 13.38 20.10 -7.91
CA VAL A 474 14.46 20.96 -7.42
C VAL A 474 13.88 22.00 -6.48
N TYR A 475 14.45 22.09 -5.28
CA TYR A 475 14.01 23.00 -4.24
C TYR A 475 15.21 23.81 -3.77
N ILE A 476 15.18 25.11 -4.04
CA ILE A 476 16.17 26.07 -3.60
C ILE A 476 15.43 27.16 -2.84
N SER A 477 15.74 27.28 -1.56
CA SER A 477 15.02 28.18 -0.66
C SER A 477 15.98 28.99 0.19
N ASN A 478 15.68 30.27 0.42
CA ASN A 478 16.51 31.19 1.20
C ASN A 478 17.95 31.26 0.65
N ALA A 479 18.07 31.59 -0.64
CA ALA A 479 19.33 31.83 -1.34
C ALA A 479 19.34 33.27 -1.88
N PRO A 480 19.53 34.28 -1.00
CA PRO A 480 19.27 35.68 -1.34
C PRO A 480 20.21 36.26 -2.40
N ARG A 481 21.33 35.59 -2.70
CA ARG A 481 22.32 36.03 -3.71
C ARG A 481 22.06 35.44 -5.10
N LEU A 482 21.08 34.56 -5.27
CA LEU A 482 20.81 33.88 -6.54
C LEU A 482 20.29 34.86 -7.60
N ALA A 483 19.22 35.62 -7.29
CA ALA A 483 18.59 36.68 -8.09
C ALA A 483 18.03 36.31 -9.48
N SER A 484 18.64 35.37 -10.20
CA SER A 484 18.17 34.86 -11.49
C SER A 484 18.72 33.46 -11.77
N ILE A 485 18.12 32.81 -12.76
CA ILE A 485 18.58 31.51 -13.29
C ILE A 485 18.90 31.70 -14.76
N PRO A 486 20.08 31.26 -15.24
CA PRO A 486 20.49 31.47 -16.62
C PRO A 486 19.69 30.57 -17.58
N SER A 487 19.54 31.02 -18.83
CA SER A 487 18.71 30.34 -19.85
C SER A 487 19.20 28.94 -20.21
N ASP A 488 20.50 28.66 -20.07
CA ASP A 488 21.06 27.33 -20.29
C ASP A 488 20.59 26.33 -19.22
N VAL A 489 20.46 26.76 -17.96
CA VAL A 489 19.90 25.92 -16.89
C VAL A 489 18.42 25.64 -17.14
N TRP A 490 17.64 26.66 -17.50
CA TRP A 490 16.23 26.48 -17.86
C TRP A 490 16.03 25.48 -19.01
N SER A 491 16.91 25.52 -20.01
CA SER A 491 16.86 24.58 -21.14
C SER A 491 17.10 23.12 -20.73
N ARG A 492 17.79 22.87 -19.61
CA ARG A 492 18.08 21.53 -19.08
C ARG A 492 17.03 21.04 -18.09
N TRP A 493 16.26 21.94 -17.49
CA TRP A 493 15.24 21.63 -16.49
C TRP A 493 13.88 21.23 -17.06
N GLN A 494 13.74 21.08 -18.38
CA GLN A 494 12.46 20.83 -19.07
C GLN A 494 11.72 19.56 -18.62
N GLU A 495 12.40 18.62 -17.95
CA GLU A 495 11.81 17.38 -17.44
C GLU A 495 11.45 17.42 -15.94
N LEU A 496 11.60 18.56 -15.26
CA LEU A 496 11.20 18.69 -13.86
C LEU A 496 9.68 18.55 -13.68
N SER A 497 9.31 17.94 -12.56
CA SER A 497 7.92 17.86 -12.10
C SER A 497 7.60 18.88 -11.02
N MET A 498 8.60 19.32 -10.25
CA MET A 498 8.45 20.30 -9.18
C MET A 498 9.60 21.29 -9.17
N LEU A 499 9.30 22.56 -8.95
CA LEU A 499 10.31 23.61 -8.85
C LEU A 499 9.94 24.59 -7.74
N TRP A 500 10.85 24.75 -6.78
CA TRP A 500 10.71 25.71 -5.69
C TRP A 500 11.91 26.63 -5.67
N LEU A 501 11.66 27.93 -5.79
CA LEU A 501 12.65 29.02 -5.76
C LEU A 501 12.21 30.08 -4.75
N ARG A 502 12.02 29.66 -3.50
CA ARG A 502 11.52 30.51 -2.42
C ARG A 502 12.60 31.44 -1.91
N ASN A 503 12.29 32.72 -1.73
CA ASN A 503 13.24 33.72 -1.19
C ASN A 503 14.62 33.67 -1.88
N CYS A 504 14.59 33.76 -3.22
CA CYS A 504 15.76 33.71 -4.09
C CYS A 504 16.08 35.08 -4.71
N SER A 505 15.43 36.15 -4.24
CA SER A 505 15.54 37.52 -4.77
C SER A 505 15.13 37.69 -6.25
N LEU A 506 14.24 36.84 -6.74
CA LEU A 506 13.69 36.96 -8.10
C LEU A 506 12.81 38.22 -8.20
N ARG A 507 13.00 39.03 -9.24
CA ARG A 507 12.20 40.26 -9.47
C ARG A 507 11.11 40.09 -10.52
N GLU A 508 11.30 39.13 -11.41
CA GLU A 508 10.40 38.84 -12.52
C GLU A 508 9.95 37.38 -12.45
N PHE A 509 8.77 37.11 -12.98
CA PHE A 509 8.30 35.75 -13.14
C PHE A 509 9.16 35.03 -14.20
N PRO A 510 9.71 33.84 -13.91
CA PRO A 510 10.56 33.13 -14.85
C PRO A 510 9.73 32.59 -16.03
N LEU A 511 9.73 33.29 -17.16
CA LEU A 511 8.91 32.92 -18.33
C LEU A 511 9.29 31.55 -18.92
N ASP A 512 10.53 31.10 -18.72
CA ASP A 512 11.01 29.80 -19.19
C ASP A 512 10.22 28.62 -18.63
N ILE A 513 9.60 28.75 -17.44
CA ILE A 513 8.81 27.66 -16.86
C ILE A 513 7.53 27.36 -17.66
N LEU A 514 7.05 28.33 -18.45
CA LEU A 514 5.82 28.21 -19.24
C LEU A 514 5.94 27.14 -20.33
N THR A 515 7.16 26.79 -20.75
CA THR A 515 7.40 25.76 -21.77
C THR A 515 7.64 24.37 -21.18
N MET A 516 7.68 24.23 -19.84
CA MET A 516 8.03 22.98 -19.17
C MET A 516 6.80 22.05 -19.08
N PRO A 517 6.74 20.95 -19.87
CA PRO A 517 5.51 20.18 -20.06
C PRO A 517 5.11 19.32 -18.85
N TYR A 518 6.05 19.02 -17.95
CA TYR A 518 5.83 18.11 -16.83
C TYR A 518 5.72 18.82 -15.47
N LEU A 519 5.89 20.14 -15.44
CA LEU A 519 5.93 20.91 -14.20
C LEU A 519 4.53 21.01 -13.59
N GLY A 520 4.35 20.40 -12.42
CA GLY A 520 3.08 20.29 -11.70
C GLY A 520 2.94 21.26 -10.54
N ASP A 521 4.01 21.45 -9.77
CA ASP A 521 4.03 22.33 -8.61
C ASP A 521 5.16 23.36 -8.76
N VAL A 522 4.80 24.64 -8.63
CA VAL A 522 5.73 25.77 -8.75
C VAL A 522 5.65 26.65 -7.50
N GLY A 523 6.77 26.77 -6.79
CA GLY A 523 6.94 27.68 -5.66
C GLY A 523 7.85 28.86 -6.00
N LEU A 524 7.34 30.07 -5.89
CA LEU A 524 8.04 31.34 -6.11
C LEU A 524 7.82 32.33 -4.95
N GLU A 525 7.53 31.82 -3.76
CA GLU A 525 7.18 32.62 -2.60
C GLU A 525 8.32 33.51 -2.13
N TRP A 526 7.97 34.62 -1.48
CA TRP A 526 8.93 35.53 -0.84
C TRP A 526 9.97 36.09 -1.80
N ASN A 527 9.57 36.33 -3.04
CA ASN A 527 10.38 37.03 -4.04
C ASN A 527 9.83 38.47 -4.21
N SER A 528 10.22 39.15 -5.29
CA SER A 528 9.76 40.49 -5.64
C SER A 528 8.98 40.51 -6.96
N ILE A 529 8.27 39.43 -7.27
CA ILE A 529 7.53 39.27 -8.53
C ILE A 529 6.29 40.16 -8.50
N SER A 530 6.09 40.96 -9.56
CA SER A 530 4.97 41.90 -9.66
C SER A 530 3.85 41.45 -10.59
N ILE A 531 4.16 40.59 -11.57
CA ILE A 531 3.25 40.17 -12.63
C ILE A 531 3.29 38.65 -12.77
N ILE A 532 2.11 38.03 -12.78
CA ILE A 532 1.93 36.62 -13.15
C ILE A 532 1.45 36.58 -14.61
N PRO A 533 2.13 35.87 -15.52
CA PRO A 533 1.70 35.76 -16.90
C PRO A 533 0.44 34.90 -17.01
N ALA A 534 -0.52 35.32 -17.85
CA ALA A 534 -1.77 34.58 -18.04
C ALA A 534 -1.56 33.19 -18.69
N GLN A 535 -0.43 32.99 -19.36
CA GLN A 535 0.00 31.74 -20.00
C GLN A 535 0.23 30.61 -18.98
N VAL A 536 0.38 30.90 -17.70
CA VAL A 536 0.44 29.87 -16.64
C VAL A 536 -0.81 28.98 -16.68
N ALA A 537 -1.97 29.53 -17.07
CA ALA A 537 -3.22 28.77 -17.20
C ALA A 537 -3.17 27.71 -18.32
N ASP A 538 -2.23 27.87 -19.27
CA ASP A 538 -2.09 27.02 -20.44
C ASP A 538 -1.06 25.87 -20.19
N MET A 539 -0.42 25.84 -19.02
CA MET A 539 0.55 24.80 -18.67
C MET A 539 -0.16 23.45 -18.44
N PRO A 540 0.22 22.38 -19.16
CA PRO A 540 -0.58 21.15 -19.24
C PRO A 540 -0.59 20.32 -17.97
N SER A 541 0.46 20.42 -17.15
CA SER A 541 0.63 19.60 -15.95
C SER A 541 0.49 20.38 -14.65
N LEU A 542 0.40 21.72 -14.70
CA LEU A 542 0.45 22.58 -13.52
C LEU A 542 -0.84 22.46 -12.70
N THR A 543 -0.70 22.10 -11.43
CA THR A 543 -1.80 21.96 -10.47
C THR A 543 -1.68 22.93 -9.30
N SER A 544 -0.46 23.40 -8.98
CA SER A 544 -0.26 24.42 -7.95
C SER A 544 0.76 25.49 -8.35
N LEU A 545 0.40 26.74 -8.07
CA LEU A 545 1.29 27.90 -8.19
C LEU A 545 1.30 28.64 -6.85
N HIS A 546 2.47 28.71 -6.22
CA HIS A 546 2.69 29.47 -5.01
C HIS A 546 3.47 30.74 -5.32
N VAL A 547 2.87 31.88 -5.06
CA VAL A 547 3.41 33.24 -5.27
C VAL A 547 3.16 34.12 -4.05
N ASP A 548 3.01 33.51 -2.87
CA ASP A 548 2.79 34.21 -1.61
C ASP A 548 3.95 35.18 -1.31
N GLY A 549 3.66 36.30 -0.64
CA GLY A 549 4.70 37.22 -0.18
C GLY A 549 5.47 37.92 -1.31
N ASN A 550 4.82 38.18 -2.44
CA ASN A 550 5.39 38.88 -3.60
C ASN A 550 4.79 40.31 -3.72
N GLN A 551 4.98 40.94 -4.89
CA GLN A 551 4.47 42.28 -5.22
C GLN A 551 3.31 42.23 -6.22
N VAL A 552 2.57 41.12 -6.26
CA VAL A 552 1.46 40.89 -7.21
C VAL A 552 0.27 41.77 -6.84
N ARG A 553 -0.16 42.61 -7.77
CA ARG A 553 -1.34 43.49 -7.57
C ARG A 553 -2.63 42.92 -8.12
N GLN A 554 -2.53 42.04 -9.11
CA GLN A 554 -3.66 41.44 -9.82
C GLN A 554 -3.33 40.01 -10.21
N VAL A 555 -4.29 39.11 -10.04
CA VAL A 555 -4.20 37.73 -10.54
C VAL A 555 -4.93 37.67 -11.89
N PRO A 556 -4.28 37.20 -12.98
CA PRO A 556 -4.92 37.07 -14.28
C PRO A 556 -6.23 36.27 -14.23
N GLN A 557 -7.30 36.78 -14.85
CA GLN A 557 -8.62 36.13 -14.86
C GLN A 557 -8.59 34.68 -15.38
N ARG A 558 -7.70 34.38 -16.34
CA ARG A 558 -7.52 33.01 -16.87
C ARG A 558 -7.08 32.00 -15.80
N LEU A 559 -6.33 32.42 -14.79
CA LEU A 559 -5.94 31.53 -13.68
C LEU A 559 -7.11 31.27 -12.73
N LEU A 560 -8.05 32.20 -12.63
CA LEU A 560 -9.22 32.09 -11.75
C LEU A 560 -10.25 31.09 -12.31
N THR A 561 -10.33 30.99 -13.63
CA THR A 561 -11.24 30.09 -14.35
C THR A 561 -10.65 28.73 -14.67
N ALA A 562 -9.33 28.53 -14.52
CA ALA A 562 -8.70 27.22 -14.66
C ALA A 562 -9.16 26.27 -13.54
N SER A 563 -9.83 25.18 -13.91
CA SER A 563 -10.46 24.27 -12.93
C SER A 563 -9.47 23.33 -12.22
N GLN A 564 -8.28 23.16 -12.77
CA GLN A 564 -7.27 22.21 -12.29
C GLN A 564 -6.14 22.87 -11.46
N LEU A 565 -6.09 24.21 -11.43
CA LEU A 565 -5.01 24.99 -10.82
C LEU A 565 -5.44 25.61 -9.50
N THR A 566 -4.61 25.44 -8.48
CA THR A 566 -4.68 26.18 -7.21
C THR A 566 -3.58 27.24 -7.19
N VAL A 567 -3.96 28.49 -6.89
CA VAL A 567 -3.07 29.66 -6.82
C VAL A 567 -3.02 30.17 -5.37
N PHE A 568 -1.83 30.13 -4.79
CA PHE A 568 -1.54 30.72 -3.49
C PHE A 568 -0.90 32.09 -3.71
N ALA A 569 -1.65 33.15 -3.42
CA ALA A 569 -1.27 34.54 -3.62
C ALA A 569 -1.52 35.37 -2.35
N GLU A 570 -1.33 34.75 -1.18
CA GLU A 570 -1.43 35.42 0.11
C GLU A 570 -0.31 36.45 0.28
N ALA A 571 -0.49 37.39 1.21
CA ALA A 571 0.51 38.41 1.55
C ALA A 571 1.03 39.22 0.34
N ASN A 572 0.17 39.45 -0.66
CA ASN A 572 0.44 40.28 -1.83
C ASN A 572 -0.38 41.59 -1.79
N PRO A 573 0.05 42.66 -2.48
CA PRO A 573 -0.69 43.93 -2.56
C PRO A 573 -1.90 43.88 -3.52
N ILE A 574 -2.74 42.85 -3.39
CA ILE A 574 -3.98 42.69 -4.18
C ILE A 574 -5.08 43.57 -3.57
N GLU A 575 -5.48 44.62 -4.29
CA GLU A 575 -6.47 45.59 -3.80
C GLU A 575 -7.92 45.19 -4.12
N THR A 576 -8.15 44.65 -5.31
CA THR A 576 -9.50 44.34 -5.80
C THR A 576 -9.55 42.99 -6.52
N LEU A 577 -10.66 42.29 -6.33
CA LEU A 577 -11.05 41.09 -7.08
C LEU A 577 -12.53 41.21 -7.40
N ASP A 578 -12.94 40.87 -8.63
CA ASP A 578 -14.34 40.86 -9.02
C ASP A 578 -15.06 39.61 -8.49
N TRP A 579 -15.34 39.61 -7.19
CA TRP A 579 -16.00 38.49 -6.51
C TRP A 579 -17.49 38.34 -6.87
N HIS A 580 -18.06 39.25 -7.67
CA HIS A 580 -19.40 39.07 -8.22
C HIS A 580 -19.41 38.11 -9.43
N ASP A 581 -18.24 37.87 -10.04
CA ASP A 581 -18.08 36.79 -11.00
C ASP A 581 -18.19 35.44 -10.28
N SER A 582 -19.18 34.65 -10.67
CA SER A 582 -19.46 33.33 -10.09
C SER A 582 -18.25 32.38 -10.11
N SER A 583 -17.36 32.52 -11.09
CA SER A 583 -16.16 31.69 -11.24
C SER A 583 -15.10 32.07 -10.22
N ILE A 584 -14.92 33.38 -10.00
CA ILE A 584 -13.97 33.92 -9.03
C ILE A 584 -14.45 33.64 -7.60
N ALA A 585 -15.75 33.88 -7.33
CA ALA A 585 -16.36 33.51 -6.06
C ALA A 585 -16.19 32.02 -5.76
N ALA A 586 -16.45 31.15 -6.75
CA ALA A 586 -16.24 29.71 -6.61
C ALA A 586 -14.76 29.37 -6.34
N ALA A 587 -13.80 30.04 -7.00
CA ALA A 587 -12.36 29.82 -6.77
C ALA A 587 -11.94 30.17 -5.33
N LEU A 588 -12.44 31.30 -4.80
CA LEU A 588 -12.18 31.73 -3.43
C LEU A 588 -12.79 30.77 -2.40
N VAL A 589 -14.08 30.42 -2.56
CA VAL A 589 -14.79 29.54 -1.62
C VAL A 589 -14.24 28.11 -1.64
N SER A 590 -13.84 27.61 -2.81
CA SER A 590 -13.21 26.28 -2.94
C SER A 590 -11.73 26.24 -2.55
N GLN A 591 -11.15 27.38 -2.12
CA GLN A 591 -9.72 27.53 -1.81
C GLN A 591 -8.80 27.14 -2.98
N ARG A 592 -9.26 27.34 -4.23
CA ARG A 592 -8.39 27.31 -5.41
C ARG A 592 -7.66 28.63 -5.61
N LEU A 593 -8.19 29.73 -5.09
CA LEU A 593 -7.48 31.01 -5.03
C LEU A 593 -7.38 31.43 -3.57
N LEU A 594 -6.16 31.56 -3.07
CA LEU A 594 -5.89 31.97 -1.70
C LEU A 594 -5.26 33.36 -1.70
N VAL A 595 -5.91 34.30 -1.02
CA VAL A 595 -5.57 35.73 -1.03
C VAL A 595 -5.65 36.33 0.37
N SER A 596 -5.42 35.52 1.40
CA SER A 596 -5.36 36.00 2.78
C SER A 596 -4.21 36.99 2.96
N SER A 597 -4.31 37.86 3.97
CA SER A 597 -3.32 38.93 4.22
C SER A 597 -3.11 39.91 3.06
N THR A 598 -4.13 40.15 2.22
CA THR A 598 -4.13 41.14 1.13
C THR A 598 -5.00 42.36 1.47
N PRO A 599 -4.76 43.55 0.87
CA PRO A 599 -5.64 44.71 1.02
C PRO A 599 -7.11 44.44 0.63
N PHE A 600 -7.35 43.54 -0.33
CA PHE A 600 -8.69 43.04 -0.67
C PHE A 600 -9.38 42.41 0.55
N CYS A 601 -8.68 41.54 1.28
CA CYS A 601 -9.22 40.93 2.49
C CYS A 601 -9.42 41.93 3.63
N ASP A 602 -8.53 42.92 3.77
CA ASP A 602 -8.69 44.01 4.74
C ASP A 602 -9.94 44.86 4.46
N ALA A 603 -10.33 45.01 3.19
CA ALA A 603 -11.54 45.73 2.79
C ALA A 603 -12.81 44.85 2.93
N LEU A 604 -12.72 43.57 2.59
CA LEU A 604 -13.84 42.63 2.64
C LEU A 604 -14.29 42.35 4.09
N THR A 605 -13.34 42.16 5.01
CA THR A 605 -13.61 41.96 6.45
C THR A 605 -14.33 43.15 7.09
N LYS A 606 -14.06 44.37 6.63
CA LYS A 606 -14.73 45.60 7.11
C LYS A 606 -16.16 45.78 6.59
N THR A 607 -16.47 45.20 5.44
CA THR A 607 -17.77 45.38 4.77
C THR A 607 -18.80 44.29 5.12
N SER A 608 -18.42 43.27 5.90
CA SER A 608 -19.26 42.21 6.48
C SER A 608 -20.43 41.73 5.60
N PRO A 609 -20.18 41.18 4.40
CA PRO A 609 -21.23 40.60 3.57
C PRO A 609 -21.74 39.27 4.15
N THR A 610 -23.06 39.07 4.14
CA THR A 610 -23.73 37.82 4.56
C THR A 610 -23.68 36.69 3.50
N LEU A 611 -23.12 36.96 2.32
CA LEU A 611 -23.16 36.08 1.14
C LEU A 611 -21.89 35.23 0.92
N LEU A 612 -20.76 35.58 1.54
CA LEU A 612 -19.49 34.86 1.43
C LEU A 612 -18.98 34.62 2.86
N ASP A 613 -18.58 33.39 3.19
CA ASP A 613 -17.94 33.14 4.49
C ASP A 613 -16.53 33.75 4.46
N VAL A 614 -16.46 35.02 4.91
CA VAL A 614 -15.24 35.83 4.91
C VAL A 614 -14.12 35.13 5.68
N SER A 615 -14.45 34.33 6.70
CA SER A 615 -13.45 33.61 7.49
C SER A 615 -12.75 32.49 6.72
N VAL A 616 -13.43 31.90 5.72
CA VAL A 616 -12.87 30.85 4.86
C VAL A 616 -11.95 31.45 3.78
N VAL A 617 -12.32 32.62 3.25
CA VAL A 617 -11.61 33.31 2.15
C VAL A 617 -10.44 34.14 2.65
N CYS A 618 -10.65 34.87 3.74
CA CYS A 618 -9.69 35.79 4.35
C CYS A 618 -9.32 35.28 5.74
N ALA A 619 -8.63 34.14 5.77
CA ALA A 619 -8.16 33.53 7.01
C ALA A 619 -7.17 34.48 7.70
N THR A 620 -7.21 34.46 9.03
CA THR A 620 -6.28 35.25 9.85
C THR A 620 -4.99 34.46 10.04
N ASN A 621 -3.89 35.02 9.55
CA ASN A 621 -2.55 34.47 9.71
C ASN A 621 -1.91 34.98 11.02
N CYS A 622 -1.07 34.16 11.66
CA CYS A 622 -0.43 34.48 12.95
C CYS A 622 0.63 35.60 12.83
N ALA A 623 1.18 35.78 11.63
CA ALA A 623 2.02 36.92 11.24
C ALA A 623 1.67 37.30 9.80
N ARG A 624 1.92 38.56 9.42
CA ARG A 624 1.58 39.08 8.09
C ARG A 624 2.21 38.26 6.96
N ASN A 625 3.43 37.77 7.21
CA ASN A 625 4.22 37.00 6.25
C ASN A 625 4.26 35.50 6.55
N CYS A 626 3.50 35.02 7.54
CA CYS A 626 3.41 33.59 7.82
C CYS A 626 2.06 33.08 7.37
N THR A 627 2.00 32.53 6.15
CA THR A 627 0.78 31.88 5.67
C THR A 627 0.51 30.63 6.49
N ARG A 628 -0.77 30.27 6.65
CA ARG A 628 -1.18 29.04 7.35
C ARG A 628 -0.59 27.74 6.78
N PHE A 629 -0.07 27.77 5.55
CA PHE A 629 0.57 26.62 4.89
C PHE A 629 2.06 26.54 5.16
N ASN A 630 2.70 27.66 5.49
CA ASN A 630 4.09 27.70 5.94
C ASN A 630 4.18 27.43 7.44
N LEU A 631 3.11 27.68 8.20
CA LEU A 631 3.07 27.43 9.64
C LEU A 631 3.08 25.93 9.95
N GLY A 632 4.13 25.44 10.60
CA GLY A 632 4.22 24.02 10.96
C GLY A 632 4.45 23.11 9.75
N ASP A 633 5.14 23.62 8.73
CA ASP A 633 5.45 22.92 7.48
C ASP A 633 6.76 22.14 7.54
N PHE A 634 7.37 21.95 8.71
CA PHE A 634 8.66 21.31 8.95
C PHE A 634 9.86 22.01 8.29
N LEU A 635 9.70 23.25 7.84
CA LEU A 635 10.77 24.11 7.36
C LEU A 635 10.82 25.39 8.19
N CYS A 636 11.81 25.49 9.10
CA CYS A 636 12.01 26.71 9.85
C CYS A 636 12.24 27.93 8.93
N THR A 637 11.27 28.82 8.86
CA THR A 637 11.31 30.01 8.00
C THR A 637 11.24 31.30 8.78
N ALA A 638 12.02 32.31 8.37
CA ALA A 638 12.15 33.57 9.10
C ALA A 638 10.81 34.29 9.27
N ASP A 639 9.94 34.22 8.27
CA ASP A 639 8.64 34.88 8.30
C ASP A 639 7.65 34.26 9.30
N CYS A 640 7.78 32.96 9.58
CA CYS A 640 6.96 32.21 10.54
C CYS A 640 7.63 32.07 11.92
N ASN A 641 8.93 32.38 12.03
CA ASN A 641 9.66 32.33 13.29
C ASN A 641 9.38 33.55 14.19
N THR A 642 8.13 33.68 14.63
CA THR A 642 7.68 34.75 15.54
C THR A 642 6.94 34.15 16.73
N ASP A 643 6.91 34.87 17.85
CA ASP A 643 6.22 34.44 19.07
C ASP A 643 4.71 34.24 18.83
N SER A 644 4.09 35.10 18.02
CA SER A 644 2.66 34.97 17.66
C SER A 644 2.35 33.74 16.81
N CYS A 645 3.33 33.23 16.07
CA CYS A 645 3.25 31.98 15.31
C CYS A 645 3.81 30.77 16.08
N GLY A 646 4.19 30.93 17.35
CA GLY A 646 4.78 29.85 18.14
C GLY A 646 6.08 29.32 17.54
N TYR A 647 6.92 30.19 16.98
CA TYR A 647 8.20 29.85 16.33
C TYR A 647 8.03 28.80 15.22
N ASP A 648 7.18 29.14 14.25
CA ASP A 648 6.78 28.26 13.15
C ASP A 648 6.12 26.96 13.64
N ASN A 649 5.21 27.09 14.62
CA ASN A 649 4.58 25.97 15.35
C ASN A 649 5.60 24.93 15.88
N GLY A 650 6.79 25.39 16.27
CA GLY A 650 7.86 24.56 16.82
C GLY A 650 8.84 24.00 15.78
N ASP A 651 8.74 24.36 14.50
CA ASP A 651 9.71 23.94 13.48
C ASP A 651 11.07 24.64 13.62
N CYS A 652 11.10 25.81 14.27
CA CYS A 652 12.32 26.55 14.57
C CYS A 652 12.84 26.25 15.97
N ASP A 653 14.13 25.86 16.07
CA ASP A 653 14.78 25.49 17.34
C ASP A 653 14.98 26.71 18.29
N LEU A 654 15.11 27.93 17.74
CA LEU A 654 15.32 29.20 18.46
C LEU A 654 14.78 30.39 17.62
N PRO A 655 14.51 31.57 18.24
CA PRO A 655 14.29 32.82 17.50
C PRO A 655 15.51 33.12 16.61
N PHE A 656 15.31 33.66 15.41
CA PHE A 656 16.41 34.24 14.64
C PHE A 656 16.86 35.52 15.37
N ASP A 657 17.98 35.48 16.07
CA ASP A 657 18.60 36.65 16.71
C ASP A 657 19.19 37.64 15.69
#